data_AF-A1A304-F1
#
_entry.id   AF-A1A304-F1
#
_cell.length_a   1.000
_cell.length_b   1.000
_cell.length_c   1.000
_cell.angle_alpha   90.00
_cell.angle_beta   90.00
_cell.angle_gamma   90.00
#
_symmetry.space_group_name_H-M   'P 1'
#
loop_
_entity.id
_entity.type
_entity.pdbx_description
1 polymer ?
#
loop_
_entity_poly.entity_id
_entity_poly.type
_entity_poly.pdbx_seq_one_letter_code
_entity_poly.pdbx_strand_id
1 'polypeptide(L)'
;MAQSRLGARLVRLEPSHMAEGTDLAAVTSRVSLTIASTESTDDALANRPGKMPAIAIPETHDGSLEAAMYRSTVEELDDVVWKIKTEHLEHGRDWNDMAVIAHDNATVRTFGERLRADGVPVRYSSVTRPLKDEPFVQGLFSMIELAELKRQGIATSSMNLDTAGAYVRSRVASIMNSPLITTPGERPARLCVVESAMNALGSLATVLHDDTADPTTSDTSGRALLPQLIDDWNDYVEAFHTARAAASASDAENAADMGLPAIDTDDRLMTGERAAEDADEPSFGMNALYILLLEGDTDRVLDAIASVLGRKDPQAQAFARLWKALDDTLRSEARLTSHEPQYMLDCAWQAFGKAEIWQKTALRNNAEGRAANDRLDTAMRLFSYASGGESNGVTAAHTIDAFIEQVRALAIEADSLAHTAPIDQAVTLTTPAGAAGKHWKLVFMPAFQQGQWPNLSPRNTLFGGEELADIMLHGRLSDDIVTSAGRENAQLAAVLASEQKSLLVALTRADERVTVSAVLNEDHVPSDFLYGYLPEWFDRDRDADAETRVYTAVGEAGEYAGLEADPRGLVAAARSVLAHAPADSPQARDAAQALALLASHGIAAANPDNWAFLTGHAGADDMTEIDGKMESDGKTEHADKAKLIEQPESIEKTDGQSDVVTLSPSAVDSLWACPVCWMLENRFAGPRMGSAATSFGSLIHTVAQQATEAGLDLPQNHTAVSDEDNIDEITQWMIGRYKTLRGDLNAIDDPEERYKALGKDAKASVALRNIATYFVKSNRTGYPSNNTENITVGTLDHAEAERQFAARFDFDDILDAYNAIDGNAPISRDELIAIMGALVGGWPETGMSDRLTVRLSGRIDRLEHRRTADGREQVRLIDYKTGKVPNGRSLFSDLQLVCYQLGLAFPEHGGKRGAQAIATMPDITQSALFHVMEYAAPAPRKGQGDEAYHQQALFAGGSINAGDFIPRKYVPKMASVFTSGLDDVERPAQVSEEHWKQLLESRSKMTVWSLTMISRVFYAAAASRATRITARPTVEHVGYCRTYGSGVCPACQGEQNTVFERTVA
;
A
#
# COMPACT_ATOMS: atom_id res chain seq x y z
N MET A 1 -36.51 -4.39 -25.08
CA MET A 1 -37.32 -3.15 -24.88
C MET A 1 -36.50 -1.85 -24.99
N ALA A 2 -35.17 -1.85 -24.84
CA ALA A 2 -34.33 -0.65 -25.01
C ALA A 2 -34.23 -0.14 -26.47
N GLN A 3 -34.27 -1.06 -27.44
CA GLN A 3 -34.14 -0.78 -28.87
C GLN A 3 -35.25 0.13 -29.45
N SER A 4 -36.45 0.12 -28.84
CA SER A 4 -37.60 0.90 -29.31
C SER A 4 -37.80 2.25 -28.58
N ARG A 5 -37.11 2.50 -27.47
CA ARG A 5 -37.32 3.70 -26.64
C ARG A 5 -36.25 4.79 -26.81
N LEU A 6 -35.05 4.45 -27.27
CA LEU A 6 -33.92 5.40 -27.40
C LEU A 6 -33.50 5.71 -28.85
N GLY A 7 -34.09 5.06 -29.86
CA GLY A 7 -33.66 5.20 -31.25
C GLY A 7 -32.22 4.75 -31.54
N ALA A 8 -31.54 4.13 -30.56
CA ALA A 8 -30.17 3.68 -30.68
C ALA A 8 -30.12 2.28 -31.31
N ARG A 9 -29.34 2.16 -32.39
CA ARG A 9 -29.05 0.89 -33.06
C ARG A 9 -27.79 0.30 -32.45
N LEU A 10 -27.90 -0.89 -31.87
CA LEU A 10 -26.73 -1.66 -31.44
C LEU A 10 -25.97 -2.08 -32.70
N VAL A 11 -24.80 -1.49 -32.93
CA VAL A 11 -23.88 -1.88 -34.01
C VAL A 11 -22.73 -2.61 -33.35
N ARG A 12 -22.70 -3.93 -33.50
CA ARG A 12 -21.53 -4.72 -33.15
C ARG A 12 -20.46 -4.42 -34.21
N LEU A 13 -19.41 -3.71 -33.81
CA LEU A 13 -18.25 -3.51 -34.67
C LEU A 13 -17.49 -4.84 -34.67
N GLU A 14 -17.45 -5.51 -35.83
CA GLU A 14 -16.66 -6.74 -35.99
C GLU A 14 -15.17 -6.37 -35.90
N PRO A 15 -14.35 -7.06 -35.08
CA PRO A 15 -12.96 -6.72 -34.78
C PRO A 15 -11.97 -6.95 -35.94
N SER A 16 -12.47 -7.02 -37.18
CA SER A 16 -11.68 -7.37 -38.37
C SER A 16 -10.77 -6.26 -38.92
N HIS A 17 -10.77 -5.08 -38.30
CA HIS A 17 -9.85 -3.99 -38.63
C HIS A 17 -9.03 -3.64 -37.39
N MET A 18 -8.01 -4.45 -37.11
CA MET A 18 -6.87 -4.02 -36.29
C MET A 18 -6.17 -2.91 -37.08
N ALA A 19 -6.53 -1.67 -36.79
CA ALA A 19 -5.97 -0.51 -37.45
C ALA A 19 -4.82 0.06 -36.63
N GLU A 20 -3.70 0.27 -37.32
CA GLU A 20 -2.74 1.31 -36.99
C GLU A 20 -3.49 2.67 -36.97
N GLY A 21 -3.92 3.12 -35.79
CA GLY A 21 -4.46 4.46 -35.54
C GLY A 21 -5.99 4.57 -35.35
N THR A 22 -6.42 5.61 -34.63
CA THR A 22 -7.83 6.02 -34.50
C THR A 22 -7.94 7.53 -34.66
N ASP A 23 -9.07 8.00 -35.18
CA ASP A 23 -9.26 9.42 -35.46
C ASP A 23 -9.79 10.17 -34.24
N LEU A 24 -9.03 11.16 -33.76
CA LEU A 24 -9.39 12.00 -32.62
C LEU A 24 -10.77 12.64 -32.81
N ALA A 25 -11.09 13.11 -34.03
CA ALA A 25 -12.38 13.72 -34.34
C ALA A 25 -13.56 12.75 -34.17
N ALA A 26 -13.38 11.47 -34.51
CA ALA A 26 -14.41 10.46 -34.32
C ALA A 26 -14.63 10.19 -32.82
N VAL A 27 -13.56 10.11 -32.03
CA VAL A 27 -13.64 9.88 -30.58
C VAL A 27 -14.24 11.08 -29.86
N THR A 28 -13.83 12.31 -30.18
CA THR A 28 -14.43 13.53 -29.59
C THR A 28 -15.91 13.66 -29.96
N SER A 29 -16.30 13.29 -31.19
CA SER A 29 -17.69 13.20 -31.60
C SER A 29 -18.47 12.18 -30.77
N ARG A 30 -17.96 10.96 -30.57
CA ARG A 30 -18.58 9.93 -29.71
C ARG A 30 -18.78 10.44 -28.29
N VAL A 31 -17.74 11.02 -27.67
CA VAL A 31 -17.83 11.58 -26.31
C VAL A 31 -18.87 12.70 -26.27
N SER A 32 -18.78 13.68 -27.19
CA SER A 32 -19.71 14.81 -27.27
C SER A 32 -21.18 14.36 -27.37
N LEU A 33 -21.46 13.36 -28.22
CA LEU A 33 -22.80 12.84 -28.46
C LEU A 33 -23.32 11.93 -27.33
N THR A 34 -22.52 11.56 -26.33
CA THR A 34 -23.01 10.80 -25.17
C THR A 34 -23.31 11.67 -23.94
N ILE A 35 -22.81 12.91 -23.92
CA ILE A 35 -23.10 13.87 -22.85
C ILE A 35 -24.61 14.20 -22.87
N ALA A 36 -25.36 13.73 -21.88
CA ALA A 36 -26.79 13.98 -21.80
C ALA A 36 -27.10 15.48 -21.60
N SER A 37 -28.20 15.95 -22.19
CA SER A 37 -28.77 17.26 -21.86
C SER A 37 -29.59 17.12 -20.59
N THR A 38 -29.40 18.05 -19.65
CA THR A 38 -30.24 18.16 -18.46
C THR A 38 -31.62 18.75 -18.79
N GLU A 39 -31.71 19.51 -19.88
CA GLU A 39 -32.96 20.12 -20.35
C GLU A 39 -33.61 19.30 -21.47
N SER A 40 -34.94 19.23 -21.43
CA SER A 40 -35.76 18.61 -22.48
C SER A 40 -35.81 19.51 -23.70
N THR A 41 -35.39 19.00 -24.86
CA THR A 41 -35.48 19.69 -26.14
C THR A 41 -35.91 18.72 -27.25
N ASP A 42 -36.68 19.23 -28.21
CA ASP A 42 -37.15 18.52 -29.40
C ASP A 42 -36.04 18.36 -30.46
N ASP A 43 -34.91 19.06 -30.31
CA ASP A 43 -33.78 18.95 -31.22
C ASP A 43 -33.05 17.60 -31.04
N ALA A 44 -32.75 16.95 -32.16
CA ALA A 44 -31.92 15.76 -32.19
C ALA A 44 -30.54 16.06 -31.58
N LEU A 45 -29.96 15.10 -30.84
CA LEU A 45 -28.75 15.32 -30.05
C LEU A 45 -27.57 15.91 -30.85
N ALA A 46 -27.39 15.50 -32.10
CA ALA A 46 -26.34 16.03 -32.98
C ALA A 46 -26.56 17.48 -33.44
N ASN A 47 -27.79 17.99 -33.37
CA ASN A 47 -28.15 19.35 -33.79
C ASN A 47 -28.18 20.34 -32.60
N ARG A 48 -27.91 19.86 -31.38
CA ARG A 48 -27.97 20.72 -30.18
C ARG A 48 -26.73 21.63 -30.10
N PRO A 49 -26.87 22.86 -29.59
CA PRO A 49 -25.74 23.78 -29.41
C PRO A 49 -24.60 23.15 -28.60
N GLY A 50 -23.36 23.32 -29.07
CA GLY A 50 -22.16 22.80 -28.41
C GLY A 50 -21.88 21.30 -28.63
N LYS A 51 -22.70 20.59 -29.42
CA LYS A 51 -22.45 19.21 -29.83
C LYS A 51 -21.62 19.14 -31.10
N MET A 52 -20.73 18.16 -31.14
CA MET A 52 -19.99 17.84 -32.36
C MET A 52 -20.88 17.04 -33.32
N PRO A 53 -20.71 17.20 -34.65
CA PRO A 53 -21.46 16.43 -35.62
C PRO A 53 -21.13 14.94 -35.49
N ALA A 54 -22.08 14.06 -35.82
CA ALA A 54 -21.80 12.63 -35.95
C ALA A 54 -20.83 12.40 -37.11
N ILE A 55 -19.62 11.95 -36.78
CA ILE A 55 -18.59 11.60 -37.75
C ILE A 55 -18.65 10.08 -37.94
N ALA A 56 -18.81 9.63 -39.18
CA ALA A 56 -18.74 8.22 -39.52
C ALA A 56 -17.31 7.72 -39.28
N ILE A 57 -17.16 6.47 -38.83
CA ILE A 57 -15.84 5.84 -38.68
C ILE A 57 -15.22 5.76 -40.08
N PRO A 58 -14.10 6.42 -40.35
CA PRO A 58 -13.48 6.40 -41.66
C PRO A 58 -12.86 5.03 -41.94
N GLU A 59 -12.82 4.63 -43.21
CA GLU A 59 -12.23 3.35 -43.64
C GLU A 59 -10.68 3.33 -43.52
N THR A 60 -10.07 4.51 -43.39
CA THR A 60 -8.63 4.74 -43.21
C THR A 60 -8.41 5.69 -42.05
N HIS A 61 -7.53 5.33 -41.12
CA HIS A 61 -7.28 6.12 -39.91
C HIS A 61 -6.14 7.12 -40.10
N ASP A 62 -6.25 8.30 -39.49
CA ASP A 62 -5.26 9.38 -39.60
C ASP A 62 -4.16 9.32 -38.51
N GLY A 63 -4.30 8.42 -37.53
CA GLY A 63 -3.34 8.24 -36.44
C GLY A 63 -3.31 9.38 -35.41
N SER A 64 -4.29 10.29 -35.44
CA SER A 64 -4.37 11.42 -34.51
C SER A 64 -4.71 11.02 -33.07
N LEU A 65 -5.15 9.79 -32.83
CA LEU A 65 -5.28 9.20 -31.50
C LEU A 65 -4.64 7.81 -31.43
N GLU A 66 -3.80 7.64 -30.42
CA GLU A 66 -3.16 6.38 -30.04
C GLU A 66 -3.59 5.99 -28.63
N ALA A 67 -3.68 4.68 -28.37
CA ALA A 67 -3.93 4.16 -27.04
C ALA A 67 -2.93 3.06 -26.65
N ALA A 68 -2.62 2.97 -25.37
CA ALA A 68 -1.68 2.00 -24.83
C ALA A 68 -2.17 1.36 -23.52
N MET A 69 -1.84 0.09 -23.34
CA MET A 69 -2.17 -0.70 -22.16
C MET A 69 -0.90 -1.34 -21.58
N TYR A 70 -0.59 -1.06 -20.31
CA TYR A 70 0.65 -1.52 -19.65
C TYR A 70 0.36 -2.52 -18.54
N ARG A 71 1.37 -3.30 -18.13
CA ARG A 71 1.26 -4.29 -17.04
C ARG A 71 1.47 -3.66 -15.67
N SER A 72 2.15 -2.52 -15.61
CA SER A 72 2.37 -1.80 -14.36
C SER A 72 2.34 -0.28 -14.56
N THR A 73 2.12 0.44 -13.47
CA THR A 73 2.17 1.91 -13.43
C THR A 73 3.59 2.43 -13.71
N VAL A 74 4.62 1.63 -13.41
CA VAL A 74 6.01 1.97 -13.72
C VAL A 74 6.27 1.86 -15.23
N GLU A 75 5.81 0.79 -15.88
CA GLU A 75 5.91 0.64 -17.34
C GLU A 75 5.21 1.80 -18.08
N GLU A 76 4.01 2.19 -17.63
CA GLU A 76 3.29 3.33 -18.18
C GLU A 76 4.08 4.64 -18.05
N LEU A 77 4.57 4.90 -16.83
CA LEU A 77 5.33 6.11 -16.52
C LEU A 77 6.59 6.20 -17.39
N ASP A 78 7.33 5.11 -17.51
CA ASP A 78 8.59 5.08 -18.27
C ASP A 78 8.34 5.22 -19.78
N ASP A 79 7.34 4.55 -20.35
CA ASP A 79 7.04 4.65 -21.78
C ASP A 79 6.57 6.05 -22.19
N VAL A 80 5.66 6.66 -21.42
CA VAL A 80 5.16 8.02 -21.70
C VAL A 80 6.28 9.05 -21.57
N VAL A 81 7.14 8.93 -20.56
CA VAL A 81 8.33 9.81 -20.39
C VAL A 81 9.31 9.62 -21.54
N TRP A 82 9.53 8.37 -21.96
CA TRP A 82 10.35 8.05 -23.12
C TRP A 82 9.78 8.71 -24.39
N LYS A 83 8.48 8.53 -24.69
CA LYS A 83 7.80 9.17 -25.83
C LYS A 83 7.97 10.69 -25.84
N ILE A 84 7.75 11.35 -24.71
CA ILE A 84 7.93 12.81 -24.58
C ILE A 84 9.37 13.22 -24.93
N LYS A 85 10.37 12.47 -24.44
CA LYS A 85 11.78 12.75 -24.74
C LYS A 85 12.11 12.48 -26.20
N THR A 86 11.60 11.39 -26.77
CA THR A 86 11.81 11.01 -28.17
C THR A 86 11.24 12.03 -29.16
N GLU A 87 10.07 12.62 -28.87
CA GLU A 87 9.50 13.71 -29.68
C GLU A 87 10.40 14.95 -29.71
N HIS A 88 11.06 15.28 -28.60
CA HIS A 88 12.03 16.39 -28.57
C HIS A 88 13.36 16.02 -29.23
N LEU A 89 13.93 14.86 -28.86
CA LEU A 89 15.30 14.48 -29.22
C LEU A 89 15.42 13.97 -30.66
N GLU A 90 14.48 13.16 -31.13
CA GLU A 90 14.52 12.56 -32.47
C GLU A 90 13.73 13.38 -33.48
N HIS A 91 12.55 13.87 -33.09
CA HIS A 91 11.65 14.60 -33.99
C HIS A 91 11.82 16.13 -33.93
N GLY A 92 12.69 16.63 -33.04
CA GLY A 92 13.06 18.05 -32.95
C GLY A 92 11.92 18.98 -32.54
N ARG A 93 10.90 18.47 -31.84
CA ARG A 93 9.75 19.28 -31.39
C ARG A 93 10.09 20.12 -30.16
N ASP A 94 9.48 21.29 -30.05
CA ASP A 94 9.65 22.16 -28.88
C ASP A 94 8.94 21.58 -27.64
N TRP A 95 9.49 21.81 -26.45
CA TRP A 95 8.83 21.39 -25.20
C TRP A 95 7.45 22.03 -25.00
N ASN A 96 7.27 23.24 -25.55
CA ASN A 96 6.01 23.97 -25.54
C ASN A 96 4.90 23.32 -26.37
N ASP A 97 5.24 22.45 -27.31
CA ASP A 97 4.26 21.77 -28.16
C ASP A 97 3.62 20.55 -27.46
N MET A 98 4.07 20.21 -26.26
CA MET A 98 3.69 18.99 -25.53
C MET A 98 3.01 19.29 -24.20
N ALA A 99 1.97 18.52 -23.89
CA ALA A 99 1.33 18.53 -22.58
C ALA A 99 0.97 17.13 -22.07
N VAL A 100 0.95 16.99 -20.75
CA VAL A 100 0.41 15.82 -20.04
C VAL A 100 -0.84 16.23 -19.28
N ILE A 101 -1.98 15.63 -19.60
CA ILE A 101 -3.26 15.91 -18.94
C ILE A 101 -3.71 14.66 -18.17
N ALA A 102 -3.74 14.75 -16.85
CA ALA A 102 -4.23 13.68 -15.97
C ALA A 102 -5.43 14.15 -15.13
N HIS A 103 -6.27 13.23 -14.64
CA HIS A 103 -7.48 13.58 -13.90
C HIS A 103 -7.20 14.29 -12.57
N ASP A 104 -6.19 13.81 -11.84
CA ASP A 104 -5.83 14.28 -10.51
C ASP A 104 -4.41 14.85 -10.44
N ASN A 105 -4.17 15.65 -9.39
CA ASN A 105 -2.89 16.32 -9.17
C ASN A 105 -1.76 15.36 -8.75
N ALA A 106 -2.06 14.21 -8.15
CA ALA A 106 -1.03 13.25 -7.73
C ALA A 106 -0.38 12.57 -8.95
N THR A 107 -1.16 12.25 -9.96
CA THR A 107 -0.66 11.76 -11.25
C THR A 107 0.16 12.83 -11.96
N VAL A 108 -0.36 14.07 -12.06
CA VAL A 108 0.40 15.22 -12.61
C VAL A 108 1.76 15.38 -11.94
N ARG A 109 1.81 15.26 -10.60
CA ARG A 109 3.05 15.35 -9.83
C ARG A 109 4.01 14.20 -10.14
N THR A 110 3.52 12.97 -10.17
CA THR A 110 4.34 11.76 -10.41
C THR A 110 5.06 11.85 -11.75
N PHE A 111 4.33 12.19 -12.82
CA PHE A 111 4.92 12.40 -14.16
C PHE A 111 5.85 13.62 -14.18
N GLY A 112 5.48 14.70 -13.50
CA GLY A 112 6.28 15.92 -13.43
C GLY A 112 7.64 15.72 -12.75
N GLU A 113 7.66 15.02 -11.62
CA GLU A 113 8.89 14.69 -10.89
C GLU A 113 9.81 13.78 -11.70
N ARG A 114 9.23 12.76 -12.36
CA ARG A 114 9.98 11.85 -13.24
C ARG A 114 10.61 12.60 -14.42
N LEU A 115 9.84 13.43 -15.14
CA LEU A 115 10.36 14.24 -16.25
C LEU A 115 11.48 15.20 -15.78
N ARG A 116 11.33 15.84 -14.62
CA ARG A 116 12.40 16.67 -14.04
C ARG A 116 13.66 15.88 -13.70
N ALA A 117 13.51 14.68 -13.15
CA ALA A 117 14.64 13.81 -12.83
C ALA A 117 15.44 13.46 -14.08
N ASP A 118 14.74 13.28 -15.21
CA ASP A 118 15.30 13.00 -16.53
C ASP A 118 15.80 14.24 -17.29
N GLY A 119 15.78 15.43 -16.64
CA GLY A 119 16.29 16.68 -17.21
C GLY A 119 15.34 17.38 -18.19
N VAL A 120 14.07 16.95 -18.26
CA VAL A 120 13.05 17.61 -19.09
C VAL A 120 12.49 18.83 -18.34
N PRO A 121 12.50 20.03 -18.93
CA PRO A 121 11.86 21.19 -18.33
C PRO A 121 10.34 21.01 -18.30
N VAL A 122 9.72 21.20 -17.14
CA VAL A 122 8.27 21.02 -16.96
C VAL A 122 7.60 22.20 -16.26
N ARG A 123 6.37 22.51 -16.68
CA ARG A 123 5.45 23.46 -16.05
C ARG A 123 4.30 22.69 -15.43
N TYR A 124 4.30 22.58 -14.10
CA TYR A 124 3.14 22.15 -13.33
C TYR A 124 3.12 22.91 -12.01
N SER A 125 1.94 23.02 -11.38
CA SER A 125 1.84 23.65 -10.06
C SER A 125 2.71 22.88 -9.08
N SER A 126 3.87 23.45 -8.73
CA SER A 126 4.85 22.89 -7.80
C SER A 126 4.41 23.01 -6.34
N VAL A 127 3.13 23.28 -6.07
CA VAL A 127 2.62 23.34 -4.69
C VAL A 127 2.65 21.92 -4.13
N THR A 128 3.75 21.58 -3.46
CA THR A 128 3.98 20.27 -2.86
C THR A 128 3.20 20.12 -1.56
N ARG A 129 2.92 21.23 -0.87
CA ARG A 129 2.29 21.32 0.45
C ARG A 129 1.65 22.70 0.66
N PRO A 130 0.56 22.80 1.44
CA PRO A 130 0.09 24.07 1.99
C PRO A 130 1.22 24.78 2.77
N LEU A 131 1.22 26.11 2.82
CA LEU A 131 2.23 26.88 3.56
C LEU A 131 2.36 26.45 5.03
N LYS A 132 1.27 25.97 5.65
CA LYS A 132 1.29 25.43 7.02
C LYS A 132 2.10 24.15 7.18
N ASP A 133 2.23 23.34 6.12
CA ASP A 133 2.89 22.02 6.20
C ASP A 133 4.36 22.08 5.73
N GLU A 134 4.84 23.26 5.35
CA GLU A 134 6.22 23.51 4.93
C GLU A 134 7.16 23.69 6.14
N PRO A 135 8.16 22.81 6.35
CA PRO A 135 8.95 22.79 7.58
C PRO A 135 9.71 24.09 7.88
N PHE A 136 10.19 24.80 6.84
CA PHE A 136 10.90 26.06 7.06
C PHE A 136 9.95 27.21 7.41
N VAL A 137 8.69 27.17 6.95
CA VAL A 137 7.67 28.14 7.32
C VAL A 137 7.33 27.98 8.81
N GLN A 138 7.12 26.73 9.26
CA GLN A 138 6.93 26.45 10.68
C GLN A 138 8.14 26.83 11.53
N GLY A 139 9.36 26.64 11.02
CA GLY A 139 10.59 27.10 11.65
C GLY A 139 10.66 28.62 11.80
N LEU A 140 10.27 29.38 10.77
CA LEU A 140 10.19 30.85 10.84
C LEU A 140 9.15 31.33 11.86
N PHE A 141 7.95 30.75 11.84
CA PHE A 141 6.91 31.08 12.83
C PHE A 141 7.36 30.75 14.24
N SER A 142 8.01 29.61 14.44
CA SER A 142 8.52 29.21 15.75
C SER A 142 9.62 30.14 16.26
N MET A 143 10.45 30.71 15.36
CA MET A 143 11.46 31.70 15.71
C MET A 143 10.82 33.01 16.17
N ILE A 144 9.79 33.47 15.46
CA ILE A 144 9.04 34.69 15.82
C ILE A 144 8.37 34.46 17.18
N GLU A 145 7.61 33.38 17.36
CA GLU A 145 6.93 33.07 18.63
C GLU A 145 7.91 33.00 19.83
N LEU A 146 9.13 32.49 19.64
CA LEU A 146 10.17 32.53 20.66
C LEU A 146 10.70 33.94 20.94
N ALA A 147 10.87 34.76 19.90
CA ALA A 147 11.28 36.15 20.05
C ALA A 147 10.22 36.97 20.80
N GLU A 148 8.94 36.74 20.50
CA GLU A 148 7.83 37.37 21.20
C GLU A 148 7.77 36.95 22.67
N LEU A 149 7.92 35.65 22.96
CA LEU A 149 7.95 35.16 24.33
C LEU A 149 9.13 35.74 25.12
N LYS A 150 10.34 35.78 24.54
CA LYS A 150 11.55 36.36 25.19
C LYS A 150 11.40 37.86 25.45
N ARG A 151 10.65 38.58 24.61
CA ARG A 151 10.39 40.02 24.75
C ARG A 151 9.32 40.33 25.79
N GLN A 152 8.24 39.55 25.84
CA GLN A 152 7.15 39.71 26.82
C GLN A 152 7.56 39.21 28.21
N GLY A 153 8.41 38.20 28.26
CA GLY A 153 8.82 37.52 29.48
C GLY A 153 7.80 36.45 29.91
N ILE A 154 8.27 35.27 30.32
CA ILE A 154 7.43 34.13 30.70
C ILE A 154 6.51 34.49 31.88
N ALA A 155 6.97 35.34 32.81
CA ALA A 155 6.17 35.78 33.97
C ALA A 155 4.90 36.55 33.60
N THR A 156 4.85 37.20 32.43
CA THR A 156 3.65 37.91 31.95
C THR A 156 2.69 37.00 31.18
N SER A 157 3.11 35.78 30.85
CA SER A 157 2.28 34.78 30.21
C SER A 157 1.41 34.03 31.22
N SER A 158 0.31 33.43 30.75
CA SER A 158 -0.54 32.57 31.60
C SER A 158 0.13 31.24 31.99
N MET A 159 1.24 30.87 31.34
CA MET A 159 1.90 29.56 31.49
C MET A 159 2.59 29.42 32.85
N ASN A 160 2.57 28.20 33.41
CA ASN A 160 3.47 27.81 34.51
C ASN A 160 4.85 27.43 33.96
N LEU A 161 5.86 27.27 34.82
CA LEU A 161 7.24 26.99 34.43
C LEU A 161 7.37 25.72 33.57
N ASP A 162 6.68 24.63 33.93
CA ASP A 162 6.73 23.40 33.13
C ASP A 162 6.11 23.56 31.73
N THR A 163 4.96 24.23 31.65
CA THR A 163 4.30 24.52 30.36
C THR A 163 5.16 25.44 29.51
N ALA A 164 5.80 26.44 30.11
CA ALA A 164 6.72 27.34 29.43
C ALA A 164 7.95 26.59 28.89
N GLY A 165 8.57 25.74 29.71
CA GLY A 165 9.69 24.89 29.28
C GLY A 165 9.32 23.96 28.13
N ALA A 166 8.15 23.33 28.20
CA ALA A 166 7.63 22.47 27.13
C ALA A 166 7.32 23.27 25.85
N TYR A 167 6.78 24.48 25.98
CA TYR A 167 6.51 25.39 24.86
C TYR A 167 7.80 25.80 24.15
N VAL A 168 8.80 26.27 24.90
CA VAL A 168 10.11 26.65 24.36
C VAL A 168 10.77 25.47 23.64
N ARG A 169 10.75 24.29 24.28
CA ARG A 169 11.26 23.04 23.68
C ARG A 169 10.57 22.72 22.36
N SER A 170 9.24 22.83 22.29
CA SER A 170 8.46 22.56 21.08
C SER A 170 8.86 23.48 19.92
N ARG A 171 9.04 24.78 20.19
CA ARG A 171 9.49 25.75 19.18
C ARG A 171 10.93 25.52 18.73
N VAL A 172 11.83 25.23 19.67
CA VAL A 172 13.21 24.86 19.36
C VAL A 172 13.28 23.59 18.51
N ALA A 173 12.44 22.59 18.81
CA ALA A 173 12.34 21.37 18.02
C ALA A 173 11.86 21.63 16.59
N SER A 174 10.84 22.48 16.42
CA SER A 174 10.34 22.90 15.10
C SER A 174 11.45 23.56 14.27
N ILE A 175 12.23 24.48 14.87
CA ILE A 175 13.34 25.16 14.18
C ILE A 175 14.46 24.17 13.83
N MET A 176 14.86 23.30 14.76
CA MET A 176 15.96 22.34 14.55
C MET A 176 15.62 21.26 13.52
N ASN A 177 14.34 20.89 13.38
CA ASN A 177 13.85 19.97 12.35
C ASN A 177 13.64 20.64 10.99
N SER A 178 13.68 21.98 10.93
CA SER A 178 13.57 22.74 9.69
C SER A 178 14.91 22.83 8.94
N PRO A 179 14.92 23.10 7.61
CA PRO A 179 16.17 23.30 6.87
C PRO A 179 16.88 24.64 7.17
N LEU A 180 16.36 25.44 8.12
CA LEU A 180 16.92 26.75 8.50
C LEU A 180 18.20 26.59 9.33
N ILE A 181 18.32 25.55 10.15
CA ILE A 181 19.52 25.25 10.94
C ILE A 181 20.10 23.92 10.49
N THR A 182 21.32 23.95 9.97
CA THR A 182 22.02 22.76 9.47
C THR A 182 23.42 22.67 10.05
N THR A 183 23.92 21.46 10.22
CA THR A 183 25.32 21.20 10.61
C THR A 183 26.30 21.57 9.48
N PRO A 184 27.62 21.71 9.77
CA PRO A 184 28.66 21.79 8.74
C PRO A 184 28.48 20.67 7.69
N GLY A 185 28.39 21.06 6.40
CA GLY A 185 28.06 20.14 5.31
C GLY A 185 26.56 20.00 5.00
N GLU A 186 25.73 20.95 5.45
CA GLU A 186 24.28 21.07 5.15
C GLU A 186 23.41 19.88 5.56
N ARG A 187 23.87 19.06 6.52
CA ARG A 187 23.05 17.96 7.06
C ARG A 187 22.06 18.47 8.12
N PRO A 188 20.86 17.89 8.22
CA PRO A 188 19.89 18.23 9.26
C PRO A 188 20.49 18.15 10.67
N ALA A 189 20.18 19.13 11.51
CA ALA A 189 20.59 19.11 12.91
C ALA A 189 19.74 18.07 13.68
N ARG A 190 20.35 17.37 14.63
CA ARG A 190 19.71 16.33 15.45
C ARG A 190 19.58 16.83 16.88
N LEU A 191 18.36 17.23 17.25
CA LEU A 191 18.06 17.72 18.59
C LEU A 191 18.27 16.65 19.68
N CYS A 192 18.05 15.36 19.37
CA CYS A 192 18.17 14.27 20.34
C CYS A 192 19.56 14.16 20.99
N VAL A 193 20.63 14.56 20.28
CA VAL A 193 22.00 14.55 20.82
C VAL A 193 22.16 15.64 21.89
N VAL A 194 21.60 16.83 21.64
CA VAL A 194 21.61 17.96 22.57
C VAL A 194 20.73 17.65 23.79
N GLU A 195 19.53 17.11 23.58
CA GLU A 195 18.63 16.72 24.68
C GLU A 195 19.22 15.59 25.53
N SER A 196 19.98 14.67 24.95
CA SER A 196 20.70 13.65 25.71
C SER A 196 21.74 14.27 26.64
N ALA A 197 22.46 15.30 26.19
CA ALA A 197 23.39 16.06 27.03
C ALA A 197 22.67 16.84 28.14
N MET A 198 21.54 17.49 27.82
CA MET A 198 20.71 18.19 28.80
C MET A 198 20.14 17.24 29.87
N ASN A 199 19.67 16.05 29.46
CA ASN A 199 19.20 15.01 30.39
C ASN A 199 20.32 14.46 31.28
N ALA A 200 21.54 14.32 30.73
CA ALA A 200 22.70 13.93 31.52
C ALA A 200 23.06 15.00 32.57
N LEU A 201 22.99 16.29 32.21
CA LEU A 201 23.20 17.39 33.16
C LEU A 201 22.12 17.40 34.26
N GLY A 202 20.85 17.20 33.90
CA GLY A 202 19.76 17.08 34.87
C GLY A 202 19.92 15.88 35.81
N SER A 203 20.33 14.72 35.29
CA SER A 203 20.57 13.51 36.09
C SER A 203 21.81 13.63 37.00
N LEU A 204 22.82 14.41 36.60
CA LEU A 204 23.98 14.70 37.45
C LEU A 204 23.63 15.69 38.58
N ALA A 205 22.71 16.62 38.33
CA ALA A 205 22.26 17.58 39.33
C ALA A 205 21.53 16.91 40.50
N THR A 206 20.73 15.87 40.26
CA THR A 206 20.04 15.13 41.33
C THR A 206 21.04 14.42 42.26
N VAL A 207 22.13 13.88 41.73
CA VAL A 207 23.20 13.24 42.52
C VAL A 207 23.94 14.25 43.39
N LEU A 208 24.18 15.47 42.88
CA LEU A 208 24.83 16.55 43.63
C LEU A 208 23.98 17.11 44.77
N HIS A 209 22.65 16.98 44.72
CA HIS A 209 21.75 17.40 45.78
C HIS A 209 21.68 16.43 46.97
N ASP A 210 22.02 15.14 46.78
CA ASP A 210 22.01 14.13 47.87
C ASP A 210 23.29 14.17 48.75
N ASP A 211 24.41 14.67 48.21
CA ASP A 211 25.67 14.82 48.97
C ASP A 211 25.68 16.14 49.76
N THR A 212 25.05 16.13 50.93
CA THR A 212 25.32 17.09 52.01
C THR A 212 26.72 16.84 52.60
N ALA A 213 27.74 17.15 51.81
CA ALA A 213 29.14 17.02 52.22
C ALA A 213 29.58 18.22 53.09
N ASP A 214 30.22 17.87 54.20
CA ASP A 214 30.90 18.71 55.19
C ASP A 214 31.68 19.89 54.55
N PRO A 215 31.48 21.16 54.98
CA PRO A 215 32.01 22.36 54.33
C PRO A 215 33.54 22.56 54.45
N THR A 216 34.29 21.53 54.85
CA THR A 216 35.71 21.63 55.21
C THR A 216 36.69 21.15 54.12
N THR A 217 36.21 20.79 52.92
CA THR A 217 37.08 20.44 51.77
C THR A 217 36.86 21.35 50.56
N SER A 218 37.05 22.66 50.75
CA SER A 218 37.09 23.64 49.68
C SER A 218 38.49 23.71 49.04
N ASP A 219 38.63 23.20 47.81
CA ASP A 219 39.59 23.78 46.85
C ASP A 219 39.32 23.47 45.35
N THR A 220 38.15 22.91 45.00
CA THR A 220 37.75 22.71 43.59
C THR A 220 36.43 23.41 43.20
N SER A 221 35.76 24.07 44.14
CA SER A 221 34.39 24.57 44.03
C SER A 221 34.22 25.87 43.21
N GLY A 222 35.28 26.43 42.63
CA GLY A 222 35.21 27.66 41.83
C GLY A 222 35.08 27.48 40.30
N ARG A 223 35.02 26.24 39.78
CA ARG A 223 35.09 25.96 38.32
C ARG A 223 34.08 24.96 37.76
N ALA A 224 33.17 24.42 38.58
CA ALA A 224 32.16 23.50 38.09
C ALA A 224 30.96 24.28 37.53
N LEU A 225 30.66 24.10 36.24
CA LEU A 225 29.56 24.79 35.55
C LEU A 225 28.17 24.33 36.04
N LEU A 226 28.05 23.09 36.52
CA LEU A 226 26.76 22.50 36.91
C LEU A 226 26.18 23.09 38.22
N PRO A 227 26.94 23.25 39.33
CA PRO A 227 26.46 23.96 40.50
C PRO A 227 25.98 25.39 40.20
N GLN A 228 26.71 26.11 39.34
CA GLN A 228 26.33 27.48 38.95
C GLN A 228 25.00 27.52 38.18
N LEU A 229 24.74 26.53 37.32
CA LEU A 229 23.46 26.44 36.60
C LEU A 229 22.28 26.10 37.53
N ILE A 230 22.53 25.35 38.60
CA ILE A 230 21.52 25.06 39.62
C ILE A 230 21.19 26.34 40.38
N ASP A 231 22.20 27.13 40.76
CA ASP A 231 22.02 28.43 41.39
C ASP A 231 21.25 29.39 40.46
N ASP A 232 21.63 29.48 39.18
CA ASP A 232 20.93 30.30 38.18
C ASP A 232 19.44 29.92 38.04
N TRP A 233 19.12 28.62 38.12
CA TRP A 233 17.74 28.14 38.09
C TRP A 233 16.96 28.57 39.32
N ASN A 234 17.53 28.39 40.52
CA ASN A 234 16.89 28.78 41.77
C ASN A 234 16.64 30.30 41.82
N ASP A 235 17.64 31.10 41.41
CA ASP A 235 17.53 32.55 41.30
C ASP A 235 16.43 32.96 40.30
N TYR A 236 16.33 32.25 39.17
CA TYR A 236 15.28 32.49 38.17
C TYR A 236 13.88 32.16 38.71
N VAL A 237 13.72 31.04 39.40
CA VAL A 237 12.43 30.62 40.00
C VAL A 237 11.96 31.67 41.01
N GLU A 238 12.84 32.15 41.88
CA GLU A 238 12.53 33.22 42.84
C GLU A 238 12.12 34.52 42.13
N ALA A 239 12.86 34.91 41.08
CA ALA A 239 12.54 36.09 40.28
C ALA A 239 11.19 35.95 39.55
N PHE A 240 10.88 34.78 38.99
CA PHE A 240 9.62 34.48 38.31
C PHE A 240 8.43 34.63 39.26
N HIS A 241 8.48 34.03 40.45
CA HIS A 241 7.41 34.15 41.44
C HIS A 241 7.22 35.60 41.91
N THR A 242 8.31 36.33 42.11
CA THR A 242 8.28 37.75 42.47
C THR A 242 7.60 38.59 41.38
N ALA A 243 7.96 38.36 40.10
CA ALA A 243 7.36 39.06 38.97
C ALA A 243 5.88 38.72 38.77
N ARG A 244 5.48 37.45 38.94
CA ARG A 244 4.09 37.01 38.80
C ARG A 244 3.20 37.53 39.93
N ALA A 245 3.72 37.60 41.15
CA ALA A 245 3.05 38.23 42.28
C ALA A 245 2.84 39.73 42.02
N ALA A 246 3.86 40.44 41.51
CA ALA A 246 3.75 41.85 41.16
C ALA A 246 2.73 42.11 40.04
N ALA A 247 2.69 41.28 38.99
CA ALA A 247 1.70 41.38 37.91
C ALA A 247 0.27 41.21 38.44
N SER A 248 0.03 40.17 39.27
CA SER A 248 -1.29 39.93 39.86
C SER A 248 -1.78 41.06 40.78
N ALA A 249 -0.87 41.73 41.48
CA ALA A 249 -1.19 42.90 42.31
C ALA A 249 -1.59 44.11 41.47
N SER A 250 -0.94 44.31 40.31
CA SER A 250 -1.26 45.40 39.39
C SER A 250 -2.61 45.22 38.68
N ASP A 251 -2.99 43.98 38.35
CA ASP A 251 -4.30 43.67 37.78
C ASP A 251 -5.44 43.88 38.80
N ALA A 252 -5.18 43.56 40.07
CA ALA A 252 -6.12 43.81 41.17
C ALA A 252 -6.33 45.32 41.44
N GLU A 253 -5.27 46.12 41.36
CA GLU A 253 -5.35 47.59 41.50
C GLU A 253 -6.08 48.24 40.30
N ASN A 254 -5.80 47.79 39.07
CA ASN A 254 -6.45 48.28 37.85
C ASN A 254 -7.96 47.91 37.79
N ALA A 255 -8.33 46.72 38.26
CA ALA A 255 -9.73 46.31 38.37
C ALA A 255 -10.52 47.14 39.40
N ALA A 256 -9.86 47.52 40.51
CA ALA A 256 -10.45 48.37 41.54
C ALA A 256 -10.68 49.82 41.08
N ASP A 257 -9.79 50.39 40.26
CA ASP A 257 -9.90 51.76 39.76
C ASP A 257 -10.94 51.90 38.62
N MET A 258 -11.19 50.83 37.87
CA MET A 258 -12.18 50.79 36.77
C MET A 258 -13.61 50.44 37.23
N GLY A 259 -13.84 50.24 38.54
CA GLY A 259 -15.17 49.96 39.09
C GLY A 259 -15.83 48.67 38.58
N LEU A 260 -15.05 47.80 37.96
CA LEU A 260 -15.49 46.48 37.53
C LEU A 260 -15.44 45.56 38.75
N PRO A 261 -16.47 44.73 39.00
CA PRO A 261 -16.34 43.70 40.01
C PRO A 261 -15.08 42.90 39.67
N ALA A 262 -14.20 42.68 40.64
CA ALA A 262 -13.10 41.75 40.49
C ALA A 262 -13.72 40.40 40.10
N ILE A 263 -13.77 40.13 38.80
CA ILE A 263 -14.06 38.80 38.28
C ILE A 263 -12.78 38.05 38.59
N ASP A 264 -12.74 37.48 39.78
CA ASP A 264 -11.90 36.34 40.09
C ASP A 264 -12.29 35.28 39.06
N THR A 265 -11.59 35.29 37.92
CA THR A 265 -11.60 34.16 36.99
C THR A 265 -10.82 33.10 37.72
N ASP A 266 -11.51 32.44 38.65
CA ASP A 266 -11.04 31.26 39.35
C ASP A 266 -10.94 30.16 38.28
N ASP A 267 -9.85 30.17 37.52
CA ASP A 267 -9.43 29.10 36.60
C ASP A 267 -9.12 27.79 37.35
N ARG A 268 -9.36 27.74 38.67
CA ARG A 268 -9.36 26.53 39.51
C ARG A 268 -10.49 25.54 39.22
N LEU A 269 -11.29 25.75 38.17
CA LEU A 269 -12.44 24.91 37.83
C LEU A 269 -12.25 23.98 36.63
N MET A 270 -11.05 23.91 36.02
CA MET A 270 -10.78 22.97 34.91
C MET A 270 -9.60 22.01 35.09
N THR A 271 -9.06 21.86 36.30
CA THR A 271 -8.28 20.66 36.67
C THR A 271 -8.66 20.26 38.09
N GLY A 272 -9.36 19.13 38.21
CA GLY A 272 -9.76 18.60 39.50
C GLY A 272 -8.57 17.94 40.18
N GLU A 273 -7.89 18.65 41.08
CA GLU A 273 -7.15 18.10 42.23
C GLU A 273 -6.64 19.26 43.10
N ARG A 274 -7.34 19.52 44.22
CA ARG A 274 -6.83 20.37 45.31
C ARG A 274 -6.21 19.47 46.37
N ALA A 275 -4.90 19.24 46.29
CA ALA A 275 -4.05 18.85 47.42
C ALA A 275 -2.54 18.85 47.05
N ALA A 276 -1.95 20.00 46.71
CA ALA A 276 -0.48 20.19 46.69
C ALA A 276 -0.09 21.64 46.28
N GLU A 277 -0.37 22.65 47.10
CA GLU A 277 0.17 24.01 46.84
C GLU A 277 1.61 24.19 47.38
N ASP A 278 2.32 23.12 47.74
CA ASP A 278 3.74 23.11 48.17
C ASP A 278 4.57 21.96 47.52
N ALA A 279 4.10 21.27 46.45
CA ALA A 279 4.71 19.99 46.03
C ALA A 279 5.10 19.80 44.55
N ASP A 280 5.04 20.79 43.66
CA ASP A 280 5.52 20.64 42.27
C ASP A 280 6.29 21.90 41.80
N GLU A 281 7.39 22.23 42.48
CA GLU A 281 8.42 23.08 41.86
C GLU A 281 9.18 22.23 40.83
N PRO A 282 9.34 22.69 39.58
CA PRO A 282 10.08 21.92 38.58
C PRO A 282 11.53 21.76 39.03
N SER A 283 11.91 20.54 39.36
CA SER A 283 13.30 20.19 39.65
C SER A 283 14.22 20.60 38.49
N PHE A 284 15.47 20.95 38.79
CA PHE A 284 16.45 21.27 37.77
C PHE A 284 16.58 20.10 36.76
N GLY A 285 16.14 20.35 35.53
CA GLY A 285 16.03 19.35 34.48
C GLY A 285 16.02 19.96 33.09
N MET A 286 15.62 19.19 32.09
CA MET A 286 15.66 19.64 30.69
C MET A 286 14.79 20.88 30.43
N ASN A 287 13.58 20.93 31.00
CA ASN A 287 12.69 22.09 30.87
C ASN A 287 13.30 23.36 31.50
N ALA A 288 13.92 23.22 32.67
CA ALA A 288 14.64 24.31 33.34
C ALA A 288 15.77 24.85 32.45
N LEU A 289 16.56 23.97 31.83
CA LEU A 289 17.63 24.38 30.91
C LEU A 289 17.10 25.12 29.67
N TYR A 290 15.93 24.75 29.13
CA TYR A 290 15.30 25.49 28.03
C TYR A 290 14.83 26.89 28.45
N ILE A 291 14.33 27.04 29.68
CA ILE A 291 13.94 28.33 30.24
C ILE A 291 15.17 29.22 30.46
N LEU A 292 16.23 28.67 31.05
CA LEU A 292 17.50 29.37 31.23
C LEU A 292 18.14 29.77 29.89
N LEU A 293 17.97 28.99 28.83
CA LEU A 293 18.42 29.39 27.49
C LEU A 293 17.66 30.62 26.96
N LEU A 294 16.38 30.76 27.30
CA LEU A 294 15.54 31.86 26.82
C LEU A 294 15.76 33.15 27.62
N GLU A 295 15.71 33.08 28.96
CA GLU A 295 15.71 34.25 29.86
C GLU A 295 16.91 34.33 30.80
N GLY A 296 17.64 33.24 30.98
CA GLY A 296 18.82 33.17 31.82
C GLY A 296 20.12 33.45 31.07
N ASP A 297 21.23 32.87 31.55
CA ASP A 297 22.54 32.95 30.91
C ASP A 297 22.66 31.90 29.78
N THR A 298 22.24 32.30 28.58
CA THR A 298 22.27 31.45 27.38
C THR A 298 23.68 30.89 27.11
N ASP A 299 24.73 31.73 27.22
CA ASP A 299 26.11 31.33 26.93
C ASP A 299 26.60 30.25 27.91
N ARG A 300 26.25 30.37 29.20
CA ARG A 300 26.63 29.38 30.21
C ARG A 300 25.95 28.03 30.00
N VAL A 301 24.67 28.02 29.64
CA VAL A 301 23.97 26.76 29.33
C VAL A 301 24.56 26.10 28.08
N LEU A 302 24.87 26.89 27.05
CA LEU A 302 25.52 26.39 25.84
C LEU A 302 26.92 25.85 26.11
N ASP A 303 27.71 26.50 26.97
CA ASP A 303 29.03 26.04 27.40
C ASP A 303 28.96 24.72 28.19
N ALA A 304 27.95 24.56 29.05
CA ALA A 304 27.72 23.31 29.77
C ALA A 304 27.36 22.17 28.80
N ILE A 305 26.45 22.39 27.85
CA ILE A 305 26.10 21.41 26.81
C ILE A 305 27.33 21.07 25.96
N ALA A 306 28.11 22.07 25.55
CA ALA A 306 29.33 21.88 24.77
C ALA A 306 30.44 21.17 25.56
N SER A 307 30.44 21.26 26.89
CA SER A 307 31.37 20.51 27.74
C SER A 307 31.09 18.99 27.73
N VAL A 308 29.82 18.60 27.61
CA VAL A 308 29.37 17.20 27.55
C VAL A 308 29.57 16.61 26.16
N LEU A 309 29.15 17.33 25.11
CA LEU A 309 29.24 16.85 23.72
C LEU A 309 30.62 17.06 23.09
N GLY A 310 31.41 17.98 23.63
CA GLY A 310 32.67 18.46 23.08
C GLY A 310 32.50 19.77 22.29
N ARG A 311 33.41 20.74 22.53
CA ARG A 311 33.35 22.11 21.94
C ARG A 311 33.34 22.16 20.41
N LYS A 312 33.74 21.08 19.73
CA LYS A 312 33.77 20.98 18.27
C LYS A 312 32.62 20.15 17.69
N ASP A 313 31.66 19.76 18.51
CA ASP A 313 30.53 18.96 18.04
C ASP A 313 29.65 19.75 17.05
N PRO A 314 29.38 19.22 15.85
CA PRO A 314 28.53 19.84 14.84
C PRO A 314 27.12 20.19 15.31
N GLN A 315 26.52 19.39 16.21
CA GLN A 315 25.16 19.58 16.70
C GLN A 315 25.10 20.69 17.74
N ALA A 316 26.06 20.72 18.68
CA ALA A 316 26.20 21.81 19.63
C ALA A 316 26.39 23.17 18.93
N GLN A 317 27.17 23.21 17.84
CA GLN A 317 27.35 24.42 17.02
C GLN A 317 26.09 24.81 16.23
N ALA A 318 25.29 23.84 15.79
CA ALA A 318 24.01 24.12 15.15
C ALA A 318 23.00 24.70 16.17
N PHE A 319 22.96 24.12 17.37
CA PHE A 319 22.11 24.58 18.47
C PHE A 319 22.49 25.99 18.95
N ALA A 320 23.78 26.29 19.12
CA ALA A 320 24.24 27.64 19.46
C ALA A 320 23.88 28.68 18.39
N ARG A 321 23.90 28.30 17.10
CA ARG A 321 23.49 29.19 16.01
C ARG A 321 22.00 29.53 16.03
N LEU A 322 21.14 28.63 16.51
CA LEU A 322 19.72 28.92 16.69
C LEU A 322 19.52 30.07 17.68
N TRP A 323 20.15 30.01 18.85
CA TRP A 323 20.03 31.06 19.87
C TRP A 323 20.65 32.39 19.41
N LYS A 324 21.75 32.33 18.66
CA LYS A 324 22.29 33.52 18.00
C LYS A 324 21.32 34.13 16.99
N ALA A 325 20.63 33.30 16.19
CA ALA A 325 19.62 33.76 15.25
C ALA A 325 18.41 34.37 15.97
N LEU A 326 18.03 33.85 17.14
CA LEU A 326 16.99 34.46 18.00
C LEU A 326 17.40 35.87 18.46
N ASP A 327 18.63 36.04 18.93
CA ASP A 327 19.13 37.35 19.35
C ASP A 327 19.28 38.33 18.17
N ASP A 328 19.68 37.83 16.99
CA ASP A 328 19.74 38.62 15.76
C ASP A 328 18.34 39.06 15.28
N THR A 329 17.34 38.18 15.43
CA THR A 329 15.94 38.48 15.13
C THR A 329 15.42 39.59 16.06
N LEU A 330 15.59 39.44 17.38
CA LEU A 330 15.19 40.45 18.37
C LEU A 330 15.85 41.83 18.14
N ARG A 331 17.15 41.84 17.80
CA ARG A 331 17.85 43.09 17.48
C ARG A 331 17.34 43.76 16.21
N SER A 332 16.88 42.98 15.25
CA SER A 332 16.34 43.48 13.98
C SER A 332 14.91 44.00 14.17
N GLU A 333 14.08 43.26 14.92
CA GLU A 333 12.72 43.67 15.28
C GLU A 333 12.68 44.99 16.05
N ALA A 334 13.62 45.19 17.00
CA ALA A 334 13.71 46.43 17.77
C ALA A 334 14.00 47.69 16.92
N ARG A 335 14.45 47.52 15.67
CA ARG A 335 14.73 48.61 14.72
C ARG A 335 13.57 48.87 13.75
N LEU A 336 12.55 48.01 13.74
CA LEU A 336 11.42 48.16 12.85
C LEU A 336 10.57 49.36 13.22
N THR A 337 10.11 50.09 12.20
CA THR A 337 9.13 51.19 12.36
C THR A 337 7.69 50.69 12.26
N SER A 338 7.48 49.58 11.53
CA SER A 338 6.18 48.90 11.38
C SER A 338 6.35 47.42 11.66
N HIS A 339 5.42 46.84 12.42
CA HIS A 339 5.39 45.42 12.80
C HIS A 339 4.43 44.61 11.93
N GLU A 340 4.24 45.01 10.67
CA GLU A 340 3.48 44.21 9.70
C GLU A 340 4.16 42.85 9.47
N PRO A 341 3.39 41.79 9.12
CA PRO A 341 3.91 40.42 9.03
C PRO A 341 5.12 40.27 8.11
N GLN A 342 5.13 40.97 6.97
CA GLN A 342 6.21 40.95 5.99
C GLN A 342 7.57 41.41 6.56
N TYR A 343 7.58 42.43 7.43
CA TYR A 343 8.83 42.94 8.02
C TYR A 343 9.32 42.07 9.18
N MET A 344 8.39 41.52 9.97
CA MET A 344 8.72 40.57 11.04
C MET A 344 9.29 39.27 10.46
N LEU A 345 8.68 38.75 9.38
CA LEU A 345 9.20 37.59 8.65
C LEU A 345 10.57 37.85 8.04
N ASP A 346 10.80 39.04 7.47
CA ASP A 346 12.12 39.40 6.93
C ASP A 346 13.19 39.42 8.05
N CYS A 347 12.88 39.95 9.24
CA CYS A 347 13.82 39.92 10.37
C CYS A 347 14.28 38.49 10.71
N ALA A 348 13.34 37.55 10.85
CA ALA A 348 13.67 36.15 11.13
C ALA A 348 14.41 35.50 9.95
N TRP A 349 13.96 35.76 8.71
CA TRP A 349 14.56 35.20 7.50
C TRP A 349 16.01 35.62 7.29
N GLN A 350 16.32 36.90 7.50
CA GLN A 350 17.69 37.43 7.42
C GLN A 350 18.58 36.87 8.53
N ALA A 351 18.05 36.69 9.74
CA ALA A 351 18.81 36.14 10.87
C ALA A 351 19.32 34.71 10.61
N PHE A 352 18.57 33.89 9.86
CA PHE A 352 19.02 32.55 9.47
C PHE A 352 20.09 32.55 8.34
N GLY A 353 20.16 33.61 7.53
CA GLY A 353 21.17 33.75 6.47
C GLY A 353 21.15 32.68 5.38
N LYS A 354 19.99 32.03 5.15
CA LYS A 354 19.86 30.90 4.20
C LYS A 354 19.65 31.29 2.74
N ALA A 355 19.20 32.52 2.47
CA ALA A 355 18.85 32.98 1.13
C ALA A 355 20.02 32.82 0.13
N GLU A 356 21.21 33.36 0.44
CA GLU A 356 22.38 33.28 -0.46
C GLU A 356 22.86 31.83 -0.68
N ILE A 357 22.75 31.00 0.36
CA ILE A 357 23.16 29.60 0.31
C ILE A 357 22.23 28.84 -0.63
N TRP A 358 20.92 28.96 -0.42
CA TRP A 358 19.93 28.31 -1.28
C TRP A 358 19.96 28.83 -2.70
N GLN A 359 20.23 30.12 -2.94
CA GLN A 359 20.42 30.65 -4.29
C GLN A 359 21.63 30.02 -4.98
N LYS A 360 22.78 29.91 -4.31
CA LYS A 360 23.98 29.25 -4.87
C LYS A 360 23.75 27.76 -5.11
N THR A 361 23.03 27.09 -4.22
CA THR A 361 22.70 25.66 -4.34
C THR A 361 21.69 25.42 -5.46
N ALA A 362 20.69 26.30 -5.63
CA ALA A 362 19.65 26.21 -6.66
C ALA A 362 20.21 26.27 -8.10
N LEU A 363 21.38 26.90 -8.29
CA LEU A 363 22.07 26.91 -9.58
C LEU A 363 22.64 25.54 -9.99
N ARG A 364 22.69 24.57 -9.07
CA ARG A 364 23.17 23.20 -9.37
C ARG A 364 22.00 22.37 -9.91
N ASN A 365 22.21 21.72 -11.06
CA ASN A 365 21.22 20.77 -11.60
C ASN A 365 21.31 19.40 -10.91
N ASN A 366 21.07 19.37 -9.60
CA ASN A 366 21.01 18.15 -8.79
C ASN A 366 19.79 18.19 -7.86
N ALA A 367 19.51 17.11 -7.14
CA ALA A 367 18.35 17.03 -6.25
C ALA A 367 18.36 18.10 -5.15
N GLU A 368 19.53 18.42 -4.60
CA GLU A 368 19.70 19.47 -3.59
C GLU A 368 19.39 20.86 -4.15
N GLY A 369 19.84 21.16 -5.38
CA GLY A 369 19.54 22.42 -6.06
C GLY A 369 18.07 22.59 -6.36
N ARG A 370 17.39 21.54 -6.82
CA ARG A 370 15.93 21.56 -7.01
C ARG A 370 15.18 21.82 -5.71
N ALA A 371 15.53 21.11 -4.64
CA ALA A 371 14.92 21.34 -3.32
C ALA A 371 15.20 22.76 -2.77
N ALA A 372 16.38 23.34 -3.06
CA ALA A 372 16.69 24.71 -2.71
C ALA A 372 15.85 25.73 -3.51
N ASN A 373 15.64 25.47 -4.80
CA ASN A 373 14.77 26.29 -5.65
C ASN A 373 13.32 26.25 -5.16
N ASP A 374 12.77 25.06 -4.90
CA ASP A 374 11.40 24.89 -4.42
C ASP A 374 11.17 25.62 -3.08
N ARG A 375 12.16 25.61 -2.18
CA ARG A 375 12.11 26.37 -0.91
C ARG A 375 12.10 27.89 -1.15
N LEU A 376 12.89 28.38 -2.09
CA LEU A 376 12.91 29.80 -2.45
C LEU A 376 11.58 30.24 -3.06
N ASP A 377 10.99 29.43 -3.93
CA ASP A 377 9.67 29.69 -4.51
C ASP A 377 8.58 29.74 -3.41
N THR A 378 8.62 28.80 -2.47
CA THR A 378 7.71 28.81 -1.31
C THR A 378 7.93 30.02 -0.42
N ALA A 379 9.18 30.46 -0.22
CA ALA A 379 9.46 31.67 0.55
C ALA A 379 8.87 32.90 -0.15
N MET A 380 9.03 33.03 -1.46
CA MET A 380 8.42 34.10 -2.25
C MET A 380 6.89 34.10 -2.13
N ARG A 381 6.25 32.92 -2.14
CA ARG A 381 4.80 32.78 -1.91
C ARG A 381 4.40 33.27 -0.51
N LEU A 382 5.12 32.88 0.53
CA LEU A 382 4.87 33.32 1.90
C LEU A 382 4.96 34.85 2.03
N PHE A 383 6.01 35.46 1.46
CA PHE A 383 6.18 36.92 1.48
C PHE A 383 5.12 37.65 0.66
N SER A 384 4.76 37.12 -0.52
CA SER A 384 3.67 37.68 -1.33
C SER A 384 2.30 37.60 -0.63
N TYR A 385 2.08 36.52 0.14
CA TYR A 385 0.88 36.36 0.94
C TYR A 385 0.86 37.33 2.12
N ALA A 386 2.01 37.51 2.78
CA ALA A 386 2.20 38.48 3.86
C ALA A 386 2.05 39.94 3.40
N SER A 387 2.38 40.25 2.15
CA SER A 387 2.29 41.60 1.58
C SER A 387 0.89 42.01 1.11
N GLY A 388 -0.11 41.14 1.24
CA GLY A 388 -1.51 41.48 0.96
C GLY A 388 -1.85 41.67 -0.52
N GLY A 389 -1.21 40.92 -1.43
CA GLY A 389 -1.61 40.93 -2.84
C GLY A 389 -3.09 40.59 -2.99
N GLU A 390 -3.85 41.45 -3.71
CA GLU A 390 -5.26 41.24 -4.03
C GLU A 390 -5.48 39.92 -4.76
N SER A 391 -5.79 38.87 -4.03
CA SER A 391 -6.26 37.63 -4.61
C SER A 391 -7.14 36.90 -3.63
N ASN A 392 -8.42 36.78 -3.97
CA ASN A 392 -9.50 36.06 -3.29
C ASN A 392 -10.27 36.78 -2.16
N GLY A 393 -10.23 38.12 -2.09
CA GLY A 393 -11.20 38.86 -1.26
C GLY A 393 -11.07 38.69 0.26
N VAL A 394 -9.99 38.06 0.72
CA VAL A 394 -9.62 37.97 2.14
C VAL A 394 -8.52 39.00 2.40
N THR A 395 -8.81 39.99 3.24
CA THR A 395 -7.80 40.96 3.70
C THR A 395 -6.74 40.24 4.52
N ALA A 396 -5.46 40.35 4.13
CA ALA A 396 -4.35 39.81 4.91
C ALA A 396 -4.35 40.42 6.32
N ALA A 397 -4.12 39.59 7.34
CA ALA A 397 -4.01 40.05 8.71
C ALA A 397 -2.91 41.11 8.87
N HIS A 398 -3.20 42.17 9.63
CA HIS A 398 -2.26 43.29 9.85
C HIS A 398 -1.25 43.04 10.98
N THR A 399 -1.46 42.01 11.80
CA THR A 399 -0.56 41.61 12.89
C THR A 399 0.04 40.24 12.63
N ILE A 400 1.26 40.01 13.15
CA ILE A 400 1.99 38.76 12.92
C ILE A 400 1.28 37.55 13.54
N ASP A 401 0.70 37.67 14.74
CA ASP A 401 -0.06 36.60 15.39
C ASP A 401 -1.25 36.14 14.55
N ALA A 402 -2.06 37.12 14.11
CA ALA A 402 -3.23 36.84 13.29
C ALA A 402 -2.83 36.29 11.91
N PHE A 403 -1.67 36.70 11.38
CA PHE A 403 -1.13 36.14 10.14
C PHE A 403 -0.67 34.69 10.33
N ILE A 404 0.05 34.36 11.41
CA ILE A 404 0.48 33.00 11.73
C ILE A 404 -0.74 32.09 11.87
N GLU A 405 -1.75 32.51 12.63
CA GLU A 405 -3.00 31.76 12.78
C GLU A 405 -3.77 31.63 11.46
N GLN A 406 -3.83 32.69 10.66
CA GLN A 406 -4.43 32.65 9.32
C GLN A 406 -3.73 31.62 8.42
N VAL A 407 -2.39 31.57 8.44
CA VAL A 407 -1.63 30.59 7.67
C VAL A 407 -1.84 29.18 8.22
N ARG A 408 -1.87 28.99 9.54
CA ARG A 408 -2.15 27.69 10.18
C ARG A 408 -3.56 27.18 9.89
N ALA A 409 -4.52 28.08 9.69
CA ALA A 409 -5.90 27.76 9.32
C ALA A 409 -6.11 27.44 7.82
N LEU A 410 -5.09 27.59 6.96
CA LEU A 410 -5.18 27.25 5.53
C LEU A 410 -5.39 25.74 5.33
N ALA A 411 -6.63 25.34 5.07
CA ALA A 411 -6.99 23.97 4.72
C ALA A 411 -6.81 23.66 3.23
N ILE A 412 -6.82 24.68 2.38
CA ILE A 412 -6.76 24.57 0.92
C ILE A 412 -5.45 25.17 0.44
N GLU A 413 -4.80 24.48 -0.50
CA GLU A 413 -3.64 24.98 -1.23
C GLU A 413 -3.98 26.32 -1.88
N ALA A 414 -3.31 27.40 -1.46
CA ALA A 414 -3.49 28.68 -2.11
C ALA A 414 -2.99 28.56 -3.55
N ASP A 415 -3.88 28.81 -4.51
CA ASP A 415 -3.55 28.80 -5.93
C ASP A 415 -2.38 29.76 -6.18
N SER A 416 -1.36 29.27 -6.88
CA SER A 416 -0.06 29.93 -6.99
C SER A 416 -0.17 31.18 -7.87
N LEU A 417 -0.49 32.33 -7.26
CA LEU A 417 -0.41 33.65 -7.89
C LEU A 417 1.01 34.21 -8.00
N ALA A 418 2.03 33.47 -7.56
CA ALA A 418 3.39 33.80 -7.94
C ALA A 418 3.50 33.60 -9.45
N HIS A 419 3.53 34.70 -10.20
CA HIS A 419 4.07 34.77 -11.55
C HIS A 419 5.52 34.27 -11.49
N THR A 420 5.69 32.95 -11.49
CA THR A 420 6.98 32.32 -11.76
C THR A 420 7.38 32.80 -13.14
N ALA A 421 8.62 33.29 -13.25
CA ALA A 421 9.16 33.75 -14.51
C ALA A 421 8.88 32.66 -15.57
N PRO A 422 8.28 33.01 -16.73
CA PRO A 422 7.90 32.01 -17.71
C PRO A 422 9.14 31.23 -18.11
N ILE A 423 9.20 29.95 -17.74
CA ILE A 423 10.19 29.03 -18.31
C ILE A 423 9.83 28.99 -19.78
N ASP A 424 10.65 29.56 -20.68
CA ASP A 424 10.25 29.77 -22.08
C ASP A 424 10.01 28.47 -22.85
N GLN A 425 10.67 27.36 -22.48
CA GLN A 425 10.55 26.04 -23.14
C GLN A 425 10.35 24.94 -22.10
N ALA A 426 9.11 24.45 -21.94
CA ALA A 426 8.80 23.37 -20.99
C ALA A 426 7.46 22.65 -21.28
N VAL A 427 7.44 21.34 -20.98
CA VAL A 427 6.26 20.48 -21.10
C VAL A 427 5.22 20.90 -20.06
N THR A 428 3.98 21.09 -20.47
CA THR A 428 2.92 21.51 -19.53
C THR A 428 2.22 20.28 -18.94
N LEU A 429 2.20 20.13 -17.61
CA LEU A 429 1.39 19.10 -16.96
C LEU A 429 0.25 19.74 -16.16
N THR A 430 -0.97 19.25 -16.38
CA THR A 430 -2.17 19.89 -15.81
C THR A 430 -3.35 18.93 -15.71
N THR A 431 -4.43 19.38 -15.08
CA THR A 431 -5.73 18.69 -15.09
C THR A 431 -6.62 19.26 -16.20
N PRO A 432 -7.73 18.60 -16.59
CA PRO A 432 -8.61 19.10 -17.64
C PRO A 432 -9.13 20.53 -17.39
N ALA A 433 -9.34 20.89 -16.12
CA ALA A 433 -9.72 22.25 -15.74
C ALA A 433 -8.60 23.27 -16.02
N GLY A 434 -7.34 22.93 -15.71
CA GLY A 434 -6.18 23.80 -15.97
C GLY A 434 -5.74 23.84 -17.43
N ALA A 435 -6.22 22.89 -18.24
CA ALA A 435 -6.04 22.85 -19.68
C ALA A 435 -7.04 23.75 -20.44
N ALA A 436 -8.12 24.19 -19.79
CA ALA A 436 -9.15 25.01 -20.43
C ALA A 436 -8.55 26.28 -21.07
N GLY A 437 -8.89 26.51 -22.34
CA GLY A 437 -8.41 27.67 -23.11
C GLY A 437 -6.99 27.56 -23.66
N LYS A 438 -6.28 26.45 -23.41
CA LYS A 438 -4.96 26.15 -23.99
C LYS A 438 -5.07 25.08 -25.07
N HIS A 439 -4.03 24.95 -25.89
CA HIS A 439 -3.88 23.94 -26.96
C HIS A 439 -2.40 23.60 -27.12
N TRP A 440 -2.12 22.37 -27.54
CA TRP A 440 -0.77 21.83 -27.76
C TRP A 440 -0.82 20.91 -28.98
N LYS A 441 0.30 20.74 -29.69
CA LYS A 441 0.34 19.78 -30.81
C LYS A 441 0.16 18.34 -30.32
N LEU A 442 0.81 18.01 -29.21
CA LEU A 442 0.84 16.67 -28.63
C LEU A 442 0.30 16.69 -27.21
N VAL A 443 -0.66 15.80 -26.92
CA VAL A 443 -1.22 15.63 -25.58
C VAL A 443 -1.12 14.17 -25.15
N PHE A 444 -0.48 13.94 -24.00
CA PHE A 444 -0.39 12.64 -23.35
C PHE A 444 -1.40 12.59 -22.19
N MET A 445 -2.19 11.52 -22.14
CA MET A 445 -3.28 11.34 -21.19
C MET A 445 -3.09 10.03 -20.42
N PRO A 446 -2.21 10.00 -19.40
CA PRO A 446 -1.92 8.79 -18.65
C PRO A 446 -2.93 8.51 -17.53
N ALA A 447 -2.83 7.31 -16.94
CA ALA A 447 -3.60 6.86 -15.81
C ALA A 447 -5.13 6.90 -16.04
N PHE A 448 -5.58 6.42 -17.20
CA PHE A 448 -7.01 6.18 -17.44
C PHE A 448 -7.48 4.91 -16.71
N GLN A 449 -7.61 5.01 -15.39
CA GLN A 449 -8.01 3.88 -14.53
C GLN A 449 -9.46 3.99 -14.06
N GLN A 450 -10.05 2.83 -13.76
CA GLN A 450 -11.36 2.74 -13.14
C GLN A 450 -11.37 3.41 -11.76
N GLY A 451 -12.41 4.21 -11.47
CA GLY A 451 -12.54 4.95 -10.22
C GLY A 451 -11.70 6.24 -10.15
N GLN A 452 -10.73 6.42 -11.05
CA GLN A 452 -9.97 7.66 -11.21
C GLN A 452 -10.63 8.57 -12.24
N TRP A 453 -10.90 8.04 -13.45
CA TRP A 453 -11.59 8.78 -14.49
C TRP A 453 -12.49 7.81 -15.27
N PRO A 454 -13.84 7.91 -15.23
CA PRO A 454 -14.64 8.86 -14.47
C PRO A 454 -14.60 8.63 -12.96
N ASN A 455 -14.52 9.72 -12.21
CA ASN A 455 -14.78 9.70 -10.78
C ASN A 455 -16.28 9.95 -10.53
N LEU A 456 -17.02 8.89 -10.21
CA LEU A 456 -18.46 8.94 -9.96
C LEU A 456 -18.84 9.16 -8.49
N SER A 457 -17.87 9.45 -7.62
CA SER A 457 -18.15 9.76 -6.22
C SER A 457 -18.90 11.11 -6.12
N PRO A 458 -20.07 11.15 -5.46
CA PRO A 458 -20.82 12.39 -5.30
C PRO A 458 -20.01 13.38 -4.43
N ARG A 459 -19.92 14.63 -4.88
CA ARG A 459 -19.21 15.72 -4.18
C ARG A 459 -20.20 16.50 -3.31
N ASN A 460 -19.73 17.11 -2.21
CA ASN A 460 -20.52 18.02 -1.36
C ASN A 460 -21.83 17.44 -0.76
N THR A 461 -21.85 16.16 -0.41
CA THR A 461 -23.04 15.50 0.19
C THR A 461 -23.40 16.04 1.58
N LEU A 462 -22.44 16.59 2.34
CA LEU A 462 -22.67 17.04 3.72
C LEU A 462 -23.54 18.31 3.83
N PHE A 463 -23.46 19.21 2.84
CA PHE A 463 -24.20 20.48 2.83
C PHE A 463 -25.28 20.55 1.75
N GLY A 464 -25.42 19.50 0.92
CA GLY A 464 -26.37 19.48 -0.18
C GLY A 464 -26.17 20.65 -1.15
N GLY A 465 -24.92 21.05 -1.43
CA GLY A 465 -24.65 22.27 -2.21
C GLY A 465 -25.23 22.23 -3.63
N GLU A 466 -25.22 21.05 -4.27
CA GLU A 466 -25.88 20.83 -5.57
C GLU A 466 -27.41 20.85 -5.43
N GLU A 467 -27.95 20.28 -4.36
CA GLU A 467 -29.39 20.33 -4.05
C GLU A 467 -29.87 21.78 -3.79
N LEU A 468 -29.04 22.61 -3.15
CA LEU A 468 -29.33 24.03 -2.92
C LEU A 468 -29.39 24.81 -4.24
N ALA A 469 -28.49 24.53 -5.18
CA ALA A 469 -28.50 25.14 -6.51
C ALA A 469 -29.77 24.76 -7.28
N ASP A 470 -30.18 23.48 -7.21
CA ASP A 470 -31.44 23.00 -7.79
C ASP A 470 -32.66 23.64 -7.11
N ILE A 471 -32.66 23.81 -5.79
CA ILE A 471 -33.71 24.55 -5.07
C ILE A 471 -33.75 26.02 -5.51
N MET A 472 -32.60 26.68 -5.68
CA MET A 472 -32.56 28.09 -6.10
C MET A 472 -33.01 28.28 -7.56
N LEU A 473 -32.64 27.39 -8.47
CA LEU A 473 -32.95 27.49 -9.90
C LEU A 473 -34.34 26.96 -10.25
N HIS A 474 -34.82 25.91 -9.56
CA HIS A 474 -36.04 25.19 -9.90
C HIS A 474 -37.10 25.20 -8.79
N GLY A 475 -36.79 25.74 -7.61
CA GLY A 475 -37.75 25.94 -6.51
C GLY A 475 -38.19 24.66 -5.81
N ARG A 476 -37.55 23.51 -6.08
CA ARG A 476 -37.87 22.19 -5.52
C ARG A 476 -36.60 21.36 -5.31
N LEU A 477 -36.57 20.56 -4.26
CA LEU A 477 -35.62 19.45 -4.11
C LEU A 477 -35.98 18.40 -5.16
N SER A 478 -35.04 18.10 -6.03
CA SER A 478 -35.20 17.33 -7.27
C SER A 478 -35.10 15.82 -7.06
N ASP A 479 -35.78 15.26 -6.05
CA ASP A 479 -35.89 13.79 -5.90
C ASP A 479 -36.80 13.13 -6.96
N ASP A 480 -37.69 13.91 -7.58
CA ASP A 480 -38.75 13.40 -8.47
C ASP A 480 -38.57 13.71 -9.97
N ILE A 481 -37.41 14.21 -10.40
CA ILE A 481 -37.18 14.47 -11.84
C ILE A 481 -36.81 13.16 -12.54
N VAL A 482 -37.84 12.41 -12.93
CA VAL A 482 -37.73 11.42 -14.00
C VAL A 482 -37.36 12.18 -15.27
N THR A 483 -36.08 12.19 -15.62
CA THR A 483 -35.66 12.59 -16.98
C THR A 483 -36.50 11.78 -17.98
N SER A 484 -36.80 12.32 -19.16
CA SER A 484 -37.57 11.61 -20.19
C SER A 484 -36.97 10.24 -20.61
N ALA A 485 -35.76 9.93 -20.14
CA ALA A 485 -35.05 8.67 -20.25
C ALA A 485 -35.24 7.67 -19.07
N GLY A 486 -36.01 7.99 -18.03
CA GLY A 486 -36.35 7.06 -16.95
C GLY A 486 -35.23 6.70 -15.97
N ARG A 487 -34.24 7.58 -15.76
CA ARG A 487 -33.12 7.30 -14.84
C ARG A 487 -33.48 7.59 -13.38
N GLU A 488 -33.29 6.61 -12.51
CA GLU A 488 -33.58 6.66 -11.06
C GLU A 488 -32.58 7.49 -10.23
N ASN A 489 -31.49 8.03 -10.82
CA ASN A 489 -30.49 8.85 -10.10
C ASN A 489 -30.01 10.04 -10.95
N ALA A 490 -30.68 11.19 -10.87
CA ALA A 490 -30.33 12.40 -11.61
C ALA A 490 -28.93 12.95 -11.27
N GLN A 491 -28.52 12.86 -10.01
CA GLN A 491 -27.21 13.34 -9.54
C GLN A 491 -26.05 12.57 -10.15
N LEU A 492 -26.10 11.23 -10.16
CA LEU A 492 -25.05 10.41 -10.78
C LEU A 492 -24.94 10.66 -12.29
N ALA A 493 -26.06 10.92 -12.96
CA ALA A 493 -26.06 11.30 -14.38
C ALA A 493 -25.41 12.67 -14.62
N ALA A 494 -25.62 13.64 -13.72
CA ALA A 494 -24.98 14.94 -13.79
C ALA A 494 -23.46 14.86 -13.55
N VAL A 495 -23.02 14.07 -12.56
CA VAL A 495 -21.60 13.80 -12.29
C VAL A 495 -20.95 13.12 -13.49
N LEU A 496 -21.56 12.07 -14.05
CA LEU A 496 -21.06 11.41 -15.26
C LEU A 496 -20.96 12.38 -16.45
N ALA A 497 -21.97 13.23 -16.65
CA ALA A 497 -21.92 14.23 -17.71
C ALA A 497 -20.80 15.26 -17.50
N SER A 498 -20.48 15.63 -16.25
CA SER A 498 -19.34 16.47 -15.91
C SER A 498 -18.01 15.78 -16.23
N GLU A 499 -17.87 14.52 -15.86
CA GLU A 499 -16.67 13.70 -16.15
C GLU A 499 -16.47 13.50 -17.67
N GLN A 500 -17.55 13.32 -18.44
CA GLN A 500 -17.52 13.26 -19.91
C GLN A 500 -17.14 14.61 -20.54
N LYS A 501 -17.61 15.74 -19.97
CA LYS A 501 -17.18 17.08 -20.41
C LYS A 501 -15.69 17.29 -20.14
N SER A 502 -15.19 16.84 -18.98
CA SER A 502 -13.78 16.88 -18.62
C SER A 502 -12.93 16.10 -19.64
N LEU A 503 -13.36 14.88 -20.00
CA LEU A 503 -12.72 14.07 -21.05
C LEU A 503 -12.71 14.78 -22.40
N LEU A 504 -13.85 15.34 -22.81
CA LEU A 504 -13.96 16.08 -24.06
C LEU A 504 -13.05 17.31 -24.09
N VAL A 505 -12.96 18.04 -22.97
CA VAL A 505 -12.03 19.17 -22.83
C VAL A 505 -10.61 18.69 -23.06
N ALA A 506 -10.17 17.62 -22.40
CA ALA A 506 -8.80 17.09 -22.52
C ALA A 506 -8.48 16.63 -23.96
N LEU A 507 -9.35 15.84 -24.60
CA LEU A 507 -9.16 15.36 -25.97
C LEU A 507 -9.07 16.50 -27.00
N THR A 508 -9.84 17.57 -26.80
CA THR A 508 -9.87 18.72 -27.72
C THR A 508 -8.71 19.69 -27.54
N ARG A 509 -7.74 19.39 -26.66
CA ARG A 509 -6.53 20.23 -26.49
C ARG A 509 -5.40 19.88 -27.45
N ALA A 510 -5.43 18.71 -28.07
CA ALA A 510 -4.43 18.33 -29.05
C ALA A 510 -4.79 18.86 -30.44
N ASP A 511 -3.83 19.49 -31.11
CA ASP A 511 -3.97 19.93 -32.50
C ASP A 511 -3.52 18.85 -33.50
N GLU A 512 -2.64 17.94 -33.11
CA GLU A 512 -2.04 16.93 -33.99
C GLU A 512 -2.29 15.50 -33.50
N ARG A 513 -1.87 15.17 -32.26
CA ARG A 513 -2.02 13.80 -31.73
C ARG A 513 -2.29 13.73 -30.23
N VAL A 514 -3.17 12.80 -29.85
CA VAL A 514 -3.42 12.39 -28.45
C VAL A 514 -2.93 10.97 -28.23
N THR A 515 -2.21 10.74 -27.13
CA THR A 515 -1.90 9.38 -26.65
C THR A 515 -2.60 9.15 -25.32
N VAL A 516 -3.44 8.14 -25.22
CA VAL A 516 -4.13 7.74 -23.99
C VAL A 516 -3.51 6.46 -23.44
N SER A 517 -3.31 6.36 -22.12
CA SER A 517 -2.79 5.12 -21.54
C SER A 517 -3.49 4.68 -20.26
N ALA A 518 -3.48 3.36 -20.06
CA ALA A 518 -4.01 2.69 -18.88
C ALA A 518 -3.16 1.48 -18.49
N VAL A 519 -3.44 0.93 -17.31
CA VAL A 519 -2.70 -0.18 -16.70
C VAL A 519 -3.69 -1.28 -16.37
N LEU A 520 -3.32 -2.52 -16.67
CA LEU A 520 -4.12 -3.69 -16.33
C LEU A 520 -3.28 -4.71 -15.57
N ASN A 521 -3.53 -4.82 -14.26
CA ASN A 521 -2.94 -5.82 -13.37
C ASN A 521 -3.93 -6.23 -12.26
N GLU A 522 -3.45 -6.92 -11.22
CA GLU A 522 -4.31 -7.37 -10.11
C GLU A 522 -4.91 -6.20 -9.31
N ASP A 523 -4.22 -5.06 -9.28
CA ASP A 523 -4.59 -3.89 -8.49
C ASP A 523 -5.28 -2.77 -9.31
N HIS A 524 -5.08 -2.74 -10.64
CA HIS A 524 -5.52 -1.68 -11.54
C HIS A 524 -6.30 -2.23 -12.72
N VAL A 525 -7.42 -1.56 -13.03
CA VAL A 525 -8.29 -1.88 -14.16
C VAL A 525 -8.46 -0.63 -15.02
N PRO A 526 -8.35 -0.74 -16.36
CA PRO A 526 -8.60 0.38 -17.28
C PRO A 526 -9.99 0.99 -17.11
N SER A 527 -10.09 2.28 -17.39
CA SER A 527 -11.33 3.05 -17.31
C SER A 527 -12.45 2.53 -18.22
N ASP A 528 -13.69 2.61 -17.72
CA ASP A 528 -14.89 2.36 -18.52
C ASP A 528 -15.05 3.31 -19.73
N PHE A 529 -14.46 4.51 -19.68
CA PHE A 529 -14.42 5.40 -20.83
C PHE A 529 -13.59 4.82 -21.99
N LEU A 530 -12.55 4.05 -21.69
CA LEU A 530 -11.73 3.41 -22.73
C LEU A 530 -12.53 2.33 -23.47
N TYR A 531 -13.15 1.41 -22.73
CA TYR A 531 -14.00 0.37 -23.32
C TYR A 531 -15.22 0.94 -24.06
N GLY A 532 -15.74 2.09 -23.63
CA GLY A 532 -16.91 2.72 -24.23
C GLY A 532 -16.61 3.55 -25.49
N TYR A 533 -15.51 4.32 -25.49
CA TYR A 533 -15.20 5.28 -26.56
C TYR A 533 -14.09 4.85 -27.50
N LEU A 534 -13.22 3.93 -27.06
CA LEU A 534 -12.10 3.34 -27.80
C LEU A 534 -12.20 1.81 -27.88
N PRO A 535 -13.36 1.24 -28.30
CA PRO A 535 -13.51 -0.22 -28.42
C PRO A 535 -12.54 -0.84 -29.43
N GLU A 536 -11.95 -0.04 -30.32
CA GLU A 536 -10.91 -0.50 -31.25
C GLU A 536 -9.61 -0.89 -30.53
N TRP A 537 -9.33 -0.26 -29.39
CA TRP A 537 -8.11 -0.47 -28.61
C TRP A 537 -8.35 -1.29 -27.35
N PHE A 538 -9.54 -1.16 -26.73
CA PHE A 538 -9.88 -1.80 -25.47
C PHE A 538 -11.15 -2.63 -25.62
N ASP A 539 -11.04 -3.93 -25.38
CA ASP A 539 -12.17 -4.85 -25.48
C ASP A 539 -12.26 -5.65 -24.19
N ARG A 540 -13.43 -5.61 -23.53
CA ARG A 540 -13.60 -6.23 -22.21
C ARG A 540 -13.46 -7.74 -22.24
N ASP A 541 -13.87 -8.39 -23.32
CA ASP A 541 -13.81 -9.85 -23.40
C ASP A 541 -12.38 -10.30 -23.66
N ARG A 542 -11.65 -9.59 -24.53
CA ARG A 542 -10.22 -9.81 -24.79
C ARG A 542 -9.34 -9.49 -23.57
N ASP A 543 -9.56 -8.33 -22.96
CA ASP A 543 -8.66 -7.84 -21.90
C ASP A 543 -8.87 -8.59 -20.57
N ALA A 544 -10.05 -9.20 -20.37
CA ALA A 544 -10.31 -10.05 -19.21
C ALA A 544 -9.63 -11.44 -19.29
N ASP A 545 -9.29 -11.92 -20.48
CA ASP A 545 -8.65 -13.21 -20.68
C ASP A 545 -7.13 -13.07 -20.76
N ALA A 546 -6.42 -13.78 -19.89
CA ALA A 546 -4.97 -13.69 -19.78
C ALA A 546 -4.23 -14.14 -21.04
N GLU A 547 -4.85 -14.99 -21.87
CA GLU A 547 -4.26 -15.50 -23.12
C GLU A 547 -4.49 -14.58 -24.33
N THR A 548 -5.54 -13.75 -24.30
CA THR A 548 -5.90 -12.87 -25.43
C THR A 548 -5.65 -11.39 -25.16
N ARG A 549 -5.46 -10.98 -23.90
CA ARG A 549 -5.09 -9.61 -23.53
C ARG A 549 -3.77 -9.20 -24.20
N VAL A 550 -3.77 -8.02 -24.82
CA VAL A 550 -2.62 -7.46 -25.52
C VAL A 550 -2.08 -6.29 -24.72
N TYR A 551 -0.84 -6.40 -24.27
CA TYR A 551 -0.12 -5.29 -23.67
C TYR A 551 0.69 -4.56 -24.72
N THR A 552 0.78 -3.25 -24.59
CA THR A 552 1.72 -2.43 -25.37
C THR A 552 3.13 -2.91 -25.09
N ALA A 553 3.85 -3.28 -26.15
CA ALA A 553 5.26 -3.56 -26.07
C ALA A 553 6.00 -2.24 -25.82
N VAL A 554 6.51 -2.07 -24.61
CA VAL A 554 7.35 -0.92 -24.27
C VAL A 554 8.62 -1.02 -25.09
N GLY A 555 8.85 -0.06 -25.98
CA GLY A 555 10.09 0.03 -26.75
C GLY A 555 10.19 -0.78 -28.04
N GLU A 556 9.11 -0.98 -28.81
CA GLU A 556 9.22 -1.59 -30.15
C GLU A 556 9.75 -0.64 -31.25
N ALA A 557 10.74 0.18 -30.92
CA ALA A 557 11.61 0.86 -31.89
C ALA A 557 13.08 0.63 -31.52
N GLY A 558 13.53 -0.63 -31.57
CA GLY A 558 14.94 -1.03 -31.47
C GLY A 558 15.23 -2.10 -30.40
N GLU A 559 16.30 -2.87 -30.59
CA GLU A 559 16.78 -3.96 -29.72
C GLU A 559 17.05 -3.56 -28.24
N TYR A 560 16.92 -2.27 -27.91
CA TYR A 560 17.31 -1.72 -26.60
C TYR A 560 16.26 -0.78 -25.96
N ALA A 561 15.04 -0.69 -26.50
CA ALA A 561 14.06 0.24 -25.98
C ALA A 561 13.27 -0.36 -24.80
N GLY A 562 12.94 0.49 -23.81
CA GLY A 562 12.46 0.08 -22.49
C GLY A 562 13.57 -0.25 -21.47
N LEU A 563 14.85 -0.23 -21.87
CA LEU A 563 15.96 -0.32 -20.93
C LEU A 563 16.23 1.05 -20.30
N GLU A 564 16.42 1.05 -18.98
CA GLU A 564 16.93 2.21 -18.25
C GLU A 564 18.23 2.69 -18.95
N ALA A 565 18.31 3.95 -19.37
CA ALA A 565 19.54 4.56 -19.89
C ALA A 565 20.58 4.81 -18.78
N ASP A 566 20.49 4.07 -17.70
CA ASP A 566 21.36 4.10 -16.55
C ASP A 566 22.42 2.98 -16.68
N PRO A 567 23.47 3.00 -15.84
CA PRO A 567 24.48 1.94 -15.80
C PRO A 567 23.94 0.51 -15.72
N ARG A 568 22.78 0.31 -15.10
CA ARG A 568 22.21 -1.01 -14.84
C ARG A 568 21.52 -1.56 -16.08
N GLY A 569 20.70 -0.75 -16.75
CA GLY A 569 20.03 -1.12 -18.00
C GLY A 569 21.03 -1.38 -19.12
N LEU A 570 22.08 -0.56 -19.25
CA LEU A 570 23.15 -0.79 -20.23
C LEU A 570 23.93 -2.09 -19.97
N VAL A 571 24.21 -2.42 -18.70
CA VAL A 571 24.85 -3.70 -18.34
C VAL A 571 23.92 -4.87 -18.62
N ALA A 572 22.62 -4.76 -18.31
CA ALA A 572 21.64 -5.80 -18.58
C ALA A 572 21.49 -6.07 -20.09
N ALA A 573 21.42 -5.01 -20.89
CA ALA A 573 21.37 -5.08 -22.34
C ALA A 573 22.59 -5.79 -22.92
N ALA A 574 23.79 -5.33 -22.58
CA ALA A 574 25.03 -5.89 -23.08
C ALA A 574 25.23 -7.35 -22.63
N ARG A 575 24.84 -7.71 -21.41
CA ARG A 575 24.86 -9.11 -20.94
C ARG A 575 23.84 -9.99 -21.64
N SER A 576 22.64 -9.46 -21.92
CA SER A 576 21.62 -10.16 -22.70
C SER A 576 22.10 -10.46 -24.11
N VAL A 577 22.73 -9.47 -24.77
CA VAL A 577 23.34 -9.65 -26.09
C VAL A 577 24.44 -10.70 -26.06
N LEU A 578 25.34 -10.68 -25.05
CA LEU A 578 26.37 -11.73 -24.90
C LEU A 578 25.80 -13.13 -24.64
N ALA A 579 24.62 -13.24 -24.04
CA ALA A 579 23.98 -14.53 -23.75
C ALA A 579 23.28 -15.14 -24.98
N HIS A 580 22.74 -14.30 -25.87
CA HIS A 580 21.92 -14.75 -27.01
C HIS A 580 22.66 -14.68 -28.36
N ALA A 581 23.62 -13.77 -28.51
CA ALA A 581 24.36 -13.60 -29.75
C ALA A 581 25.55 -14.57 -29.84
N PRO A 582 25.89 -15.10 -31.02
CA PRO A 582 27.08 -15.91 -31.22
C PRO A 582 28.35 -15.15 -30.80
N ALA A 583 29.31 -15.85 -30.18
CA ALA A 583 30.52 -15.25 -29.61
C ALA A 583 31.33 -14.37 -30.61
N ASP A 584 31.31 -14.70 -31.90
CA ASP A 584 32.04 -13.98 -32.95
C ASP A 584 31.23 -12.89 -33.67
N SER A 585 29.96 -12.70 -33.29
CA SER A 585 29.09 -11.71 -33.91
C SER A 585 29.59 -10.28 -33.67
N PRO A 586 29.39 -9.35 -34.62
CA PRO A 586 29.65 -7.92 -34.40
C PRO A 586 28.96 -7.38 -33.14
N GLN A 587 27.75 -7.86 -32.86
CA GLN A 587 26.93 -7.49 -31.71
C GLN A 587 27.53 -7.96 -30.38
N ALA A 588 28.02 -9.21 -30.31
CA ALA A 588 28.71 -9.71 -29.11
C ALA A 588 30.01 -8.96 -28.83
N ARG A 589 30.76 -8.58 -29.88
CA ARG A 589 31.97 -7.76 -29.75
C ARG A 589 31.68 -6.35 -29.25
N ASP A 590 30.62 -5.73 -29.75
CA ASP A 590 30.18 -4.40 -29.30
C ASP A 590 29.70 -4.43 -27.83
N ALA A 591 28.89 -5.44 -27.47
CA ALA A 591 28.44 -5.64 -26.10
C ALA A 591 29.60 -5.88 -25.11
N ALA A 592 30.62 -6.66 -25.50
CA ALA A 592 31.82 -6.85 -24.69
C ALA A 592 32.63 -5.55 -24.51
N GLN A 593 32.72 -4.72 -25.56
CA GLN A 593 33.38 -3.42 -25.49
C GLN A 593 32.62 -2.43 -24.59
N ALA A 594 31.29 -2.42 -24.67
CA ALA A 594 30.43 -1.61 -23.80
C ALA A 594 30.61 -1.99 -22.31
N LEU A 595 30.62 -3.28 -21.98
CA LEU A 595 30.86 -3.75 -20.61
C LEU A 595 32.27 -3.38 -20.11
N ALA A 596 33.29 -3.51 -20.96
CA ALA A 596 34.65 -3.10 -20.62
C ALA A 596 34.76 -1.60 -20.34
N LEU A 597 34.06 -0.77 -21.11
CA LEU A 597 34.01 0.68 -20.93
C LEU A 597 33.28 1.06 -19.63
N LEU A 598 32.16 0.41 -19.31
CA LEU A 598 31.41 0.66 -18.07
C LEU A 598 32.22 0.23 -16.84
N ALA A 599 32.91 -0.91 -16.92
CA ALA A 599 33.81 -1.38 -15.86
C ALA A 599 34.98 -0.40 -15.62
N SER A 600 35.59 0.15 -16.68
CA SER A 600 36.69 1.11 -16.54
C SER A 600 36.28 2.45 -15.91
N HIS A 601 34.98 2.78 -15.92
CA HIS A 601 34.41 3.98 -15.30
C HIS A 601 33.80 3.72 -13.91
N GLY A 602 34.08 2.56 -13.30
CA GLY A 602 33.74 2.27 -11.90
C GLY A 602 32.40 1.54 -11.68
N ILE A 603 31.75 1.02 -12.73
CA ILE A 603 30.53 0.23 -12.59
C ILE A 603 30.89 -1.24 -12.29
N ALA A 604 30.86 -1.61 -11.01
CA ALA A 604 31.28 -2.93 -10.55
C ALA A 604 30.50 -4.10 -11.18
N ALA A 605 29.22 -3.91 -11.50
CA ALA A 605 28.35 -4.92 -12.10
C ALA A 605 28.72 -5.26 -13.57
N ALA A 606 29.46 -4.39 -14.25
CA ALA A 606 29.92 -4.62 -15.63
C ALA A 606 31.16 -5.53 -15.69
N ASN A 607 31.88 -5.71 -14.58
CA ASN A 607 33.07 -6.55 -14.52
C ASN A 607 32.69 -8.05 -14.46
N PRO A 608 33.15 -8.89 -15.42
CA PRO A 608 32.91 -10.33 -15.40
C PRO A 608 33.36 -11.03 -14.12
N ASP A 609 34.42 -10.56 -13.46
CA ASP A 609 34.93 -11.15 -12.20
C ASP A 609 33.91 -11.07 -11.04
N ASN A 610 32.95 -10.15 -11.14
CA ASN A 610 31.89 -9.96 -10.15
C ASN A 610 30.58 -10.68 -10.52
N TRP A 611 30.55 -11.44 -11.61
CA TRP A 611 29.34 -12.16 -12.03
C TRP A 611 29.20 -13.46 -11.27
N ALA A 612 28.03 -13.67 -10.67
CA ALA A 612 27.67 -14.94 -10.07
C ALA A 612 27.68 -16.05 -11.14
N PHE A 613 28.14 -17.25 -10.75
CA PHE A 613 28.11 -18.49 -11.54
C PHE A 613 29.12 -18.65 -12.71
N LEU A 614 30.18 -17.82 -12.79
CA LEU A 614 31.27 -18.03 -13.76
C LEU A 614 32.40 -18.96 -13.26
N THR A 615 32.43 -19.31 -11.98
CA THR A 615 33.44 -20.24 -11.43
C THR A 615 32.95 -21.68 -11.50
N GLY A 616 33.26 -22.35 -12.61
CA GLY A 616 33.18 -23.81 -12.68
C GLY A 616 34.17 -24.45 -11.72
N HIS A 617 33.72 -24.81 -10.51
CA HIS A 617 34.37 -25.88 -9.76
C HIS A 617 33.94 -27.20 -10.40
N ALA A 618 34.76 -27.67 -11.34
CA ALA A 618 34.89 -29.09 -11.60
C ALA A 618 35.36 -29.75 -10.30
N GLY A 619 34.56 -30.67 -9.77
CA GLY A 619 34.89 -31.47 -8.60
C GLY A 619 34.15 -32.79 -8.67
N ALA A 620 34.73 -33.76 -9.37
CA ALA A 620 34.53 -35.17 -9.06
C ALA A 620 35.81 -35.96 -9.43
N ASP A 621 36.38 -36.53 -8.38
CA ASP A 621 37.19 -37.74 -8.30
C ASP A 621 38.69 -37.70 -8.62
N ASP A 622 39.42 -37.45 -7.53
CA ASP A 622 40.32 -38.40 -6.86
C ASP A 622 41.48 -39.06 -7.63
N MET A 623 42.67 -38.76 -7.12
CA MET A 623 43.87 -39.59 -7.05
C MET A 623 44.48 -40.25 -8.30
N THR A 624 45.79 -39.97 -8.39
CA THR A 624 46.90 -40.74 -8.97
C THR A 624 47.24 -40.56 -10.46
N GLU A 625 48.50 -40.18 -10.64
CA GLU A 625 49.29 -40.17 -11.88
C GLU A 625 49.26 -41.54 -12.60
N ILE A 626 49.27 -41.52 -13.93
CA ILE A 626 50.34 -42.09 -14.79
C ILE A 626 49.98 -41.86 -16.28
N ASP A 627 50.95 -41.28 -17.00
CA ASP A 627 51.22 -41.20 -18.44
C ASP A 627 50.27 -41.85 -19.49
N GLY A 628 50.08 -41.13 -20.61
CA GLY A 628 49.88 -41.78 -21.91
C GLY A 628 49.16 -41.00 -23.02
N LYS A 629 49.92 -40.20 -23.79
CA LYS A 629 49.80 -39.78 -25.21
C LYS A 629 48.61 -40.17 -26.12
N MET A 630 48.44 -39.26 -27.11
CA MET A 630 48.05 -39.42 -28.53
C MET A 630 46.56 -39.27 -28.87
N GLU A 631 46.17 -38.18 -29.55
CA GLU A 631 45.97 -38.04 -31.02
C GLU A 631 44.63 -38.66 -31.47
N SER A 632 43.84 -38.16 -32.41
CA SER A 632 43.71 -36.94 -33.22
C SER A 632 42.48 -37.17 -34.13
N ASP A 633 41.95 -36.09 -34.70
CA ASP A 633 41.09 -36.05 -35.91
C ASP A 633 39.64 -36.55 -35.79
N GLY A 634 38.63 -35.89 -36.36
CA GLY A 634 38.60 -34.71 -37.22
C GLY A 634 37.38 -34.73 -38.15
N LYS A 635 36.88 -33.52 -38.46
CA LYS A 635 36.12 -33.10 -39.67
C LYS A 635 34.63 -33.50 -39.78
N THR A 636 33.66 -32.58 -39.70
CA THR A 636 33.20 -31.49 -40.62
C THR A 636 32.45 -31.92 -41.88
N GLU A 637 31.26 -31.32 -42.08
CA GLU A 637 30.67 -30.70 -43.31
C GLU A 637 29.14 -30.94 -43.38
N HIS A 638 28.28 -29.91 -43.21
CA HIS A 638 27.80 -28.86 -44.14
C HIS A 638 26.48 -29.19 -44.89
N ALA A 639 25.42 -28.49 -44.45
CA ALA A 639 24.43 -27.66 -45.17
C ALA A 639 23.57 -28.16 -46.37
N ASP A 640 22.30 -27.70 -46.29
CA ASP A 640 21.32 -27.32 -47.33
C ASP A 640 20.48 -28.37 -48.09
N LYS A 641 19.16 -28.39 -47.80
CA LYS A 641 18.10 -27.83 -48.68
C LYS A 641 16.66 -28.08 -48.18
N ALA A 642 15.84 -27.05 -48.32
CA ALA A 642 14.41 -26.98 -48.01
C ALA A 642 13.51 -27.83 -48.93
N LYS A 643 12.43 -28.40 -48.36
CA LYS A 643 11.02 -28.25 -48.83
C LYS A 643 10.02 -29.07 -48.00
N LEU A 644 8.79 -28.50 -47.91
CA LEU A 644 7.48 -29.12 -47.70
C LEU A 644 7.05 -29.42 -46.25
N ILE A 645 6.17 -28.56 -45.72
CA ILE A 645 5.08 -29.01 -44.85
C ILE A 645 3.79 -28.44 -45.43
N GLU A 646 2.91 -29.36 -45.81
CA GLU A 646 1.56 -29.17 -46.31
C GLU A 646 0.64 -28.63 -45.20
N GLN A 647 -0.33 -27.81 -45.61
CA GLN A 647 -1.48 -27.45 -44.78
C GLN A 647 -2.27 -28.69 -44.36
N PRO A 648 -2.97 -28.64 -43.21
CA PRO A 648 -4.28 -29.23 -43.12
C PRO A 648 -5.37 -28.17 -42.91
N GLU A 649 -6.49 -28.49 -43.52
CA GLU A 649 -7.70 -27.70 -43.68
C GLU A 649 -8.53 -27.60 -42.38
N SER A 650 -9.28 -26.51 -42.29
CA SER A 650 -10.57 -26.33 -41.61
C SER A 650 -10.89 -27.20 -40.37
N ILE A 651 -10.85 -26.58 -39.19
CA ILE A 651 -11.64 -27.01 -38.03
C ILE A 651 -12.56 -25.87 -37.60
N GLU A 652 -13.81 -26.23 -37.41
CA GLU A 652 -14.99 -25.42 -37.11
C GLU A 652 -14.84 -24.53 -35.88
N LYS A 653 -15.49 -23.36 -35.93
CA LYS A 653 -15.76 -22.50 -34.77
C LYS A 653 -16.48 -23.29 -33.67
N THR A 654 -15.85 -23.43 -32.51
CA THR A 654 -16.54 -23.68 -31.24
C THR A 654 -16.16 -22.58 -30.26
N ASP A 655 -17.17 -21.92 -29.68
CA ASP A 655 -17.02 -21.03 -28.53
C ASP A 655 -16.23 -21.74 -27.43
N GLY A 656 -15.06 -21.22 -27.07
CA GLY A 656 -14.24 -21.74 -25.98
C GLY A 656 -13.75 -20.60 -25.11
N GLN A 657 -14.51 -20.23 -24.08
CA GLN A 657 -13.93 -19.57 -22.91
C GLN A 657 -12.78 -20.45 -22.42
N SER A 658 -11.62 -19.87 -22.14
CA SER A 658 -10.53 -20.62 -21.51
C SER A 658 -11.04 -21.27 -20.21
N ASP A 659 -10.90 -22.60 -20.09
CA ASP A 659 -11.48 -23.35 -18.98
C ASP A 659 -10.69 -23.22 -17.66
N VAL A 660 -9.69 -22.34 -17.61
CA VAL A 660 -8.81 -22.15 -16.46
C VAL A 660 -9.34 -21.03 -15.56
N VAL A 661 -9.58 -21.34 -14.29
CA VAL A 661 -10.04 -20.38 -13.28
C VAL A 661 -8.96 -20.17 -12.24
N THR A 662 -8.46 -18.94 -12.12
CA THR A 662 -7.46 -18.58 -11.10
C THR A 662 -8.15 -18.04 -9.84
N LEU A 663 -7.86 -18.64 -8.68
CA LEU A 663 -8.39 -18.22 -7.38
C LEU A 663 -7.29 -18.17 -6.32
N SER A 664 -7.44 -17.26 -5.35
CA SER A 664 -6.67 -17.29 -4.10
C SER A 664 -7.36 -18.16 -3.05
N PRO A 665 -6.63 -18.72 -2.07
CA PRO A 665 -7.21 -19.53 -0.99
C PRO A 665 -8.34 -18.83 -0.21
N SER A 666 -8.21 -17.53 0.05
CA SER A 666 -9.23 -16.73 0.72
C SER A 666 -10.45 -16.44 -0.17
N ALA A 667 -10.25 -16.33 -1.49
CA ALA A 667 -11.35 -16.19 -2.44
C ALA A 667 -12.20 -17.48 -2.51
N VAL A 668 -11.56 -18.66 -2.47
CA VAL A 668 -12.26 -19.95 -2.43
C VAL A 668 -13.17 -20.04 -1.21
N ASP A 669 -12.65 -19.69 -0.02
CA ASP A 669 -13.43 -19.74 1.22
C ASP A 669 -14.60 -18.75 1.20
N SER A 670 -14.37 -17.53 0.71
CA SER A 670 -15.41 -16.50 0.59
C SER A 670 -16.50 -16.86 -0.42
N LEU A 671 -16.12 -17.43 -1.57
CA LEU A 671 -17.03 -17.94 -2.59
C LEU A 671 -17.90 -19.08 -2.07
N TRP A 672 -17.31 -20.01 -1.31
CA TRP A 672 -18.07 -21.09 -0.68
C TRP A 672 -19.00 -20.57 0.43
N ALA A 673 -18.55 -19.60 1.22
CA ALA A 673 -19.33 -19.03 2.30
C ALA A 673 -20.61 -18.34 1.80
N CYS A 674 -20.48 -17.48 0.79
CA CYS A 674 -21.60 -16.90 0.04
C CYS A 674 -21.12 -16.34 -1.31
N PRO A 675 -21.44 -17.01 -2.45
CA PRO A 675 -21.04 -16.53 -3.77
C PRO A 675 -21.59 -15.13 -4.09
N VAL A 676 -22.80 -14.81 -3.60
CA VAL A 676 -23.44 -13.52 -3.82
C VAL A 676 -22.70 -12.40 -3.10
N CYS A 677 -22.35 -12.58 -1.82
CA CYS A 677 -21.57 -11.59 -1.09
C CYS A 677 -20.20 -11.41 -1.74
N TRP A 678 -19.52 -12.50 -2.12
CA TRP A 678 -18.24 -12.38 -2.80
C TRP A 678 -18.36 -11.62 -4.12
N MET A 679 -19.36 -11.91 -4.96
CA MET A 679 -19.58 -11.16 -6.20
C MET A 679 -19.92 -9.69 -5.92
N LEU A 680 -20.77 -9.40 -4.93
CA LEU A 680 -21.08 -8.04 -4.52
C LEU A 680 -19.84 -7.29 -4.03
N GLU A 681 -18.93 -7.95 -3.33
CA GLU A 681 -17.74 -7.33 -2.74
C GLU A 681 -16.54 -7.23 -3.69
N ASN A 682 -16.40 -8.16 -4.63
CA ASN A 682 -15.22 -8.27 -5.49
C ASN A 682 -15.51 -8.00 -6.97
N ARG A 683 -16.75 -8.17 -7.43
CA ARG A 683 -17.14 -8.02 -8.84
C ARG A 683 -18.00 -6.78 -9.10
N PHE A 684 -18.79 -6.35 -8.11
CA PHE A 684 -19.76 -5.25 -8.26
C PHE A 684 -19.47 -4.03 -7.38
N ALA A 685 -18.81 -4.20 -6.23
CA ALA A 685 -18.20 -3.10 -5.49
C ALA A 685 -16.79 -2.87 -6.04
N GLY A 686 -16.45 -1.64 -6.38
CA GLY A 686 -15.09 -1.28 -6.78
C GLY A 686 -14.04 -1.63 -5.71
N PRO A 687 -12.73 -1.62 -6.06
CA PRO A 687 -11.66 -1.99 -5.15
C PRO A 687 -11.72 -1.19 -3.84
N ARG A 688 -11.66 -1.91 -2.72
CA ARG A 688 -11.68 -1.32 -1.38
C ARG A 688 -10.28 -0.90 -0.97
N MET A 689 -10.13 0.27 -0.35
CA MET A 689 -8.93 0.58 0.41
C MET A 689 -8.71 -0.48 1.50
N GLY A 690 -7.47 -0.90 1.68
CA GLY A 690 -7.10 -1.84 2.72
C GLY A 690 -7.44 -1.26 4.10
N SER A 691 -8.37 -1.89 4.81
CA SER A 691 -8.72 -1.46 6.17
C SER A 691 -7.52 -1.56 7.12
N ALA A 692 -7.50 -0.77 8.20
CA ALA A 692 -6.50 -0.90 9.29
C ALA A 692 -6.39 -2.34 9.86
N ALA A 693 -7.44 -3.17 9.70
CA ALA A 693 -7.41 -4.58 10.07
C ALA A 693 -6.45 -5.43 9.22
N THR A 694 -6.35 -5.13 7.92
CA THR A 694 -5.48 -5.82 6.97
C THR A 694 -4.02 -5.49 7.27
N SER A 695 -3.72 -4.22 7.60
CA SER A 695 -2.38 -3.78 7.99
C SER A 695 -1.88 -4.47 9.27
N PHE A 696 -2.72 -4.57 10.31
CA PHE A 696 -2.36 -5.25 11.56
C PHE A 696 -2.08 -6.75 11.36
N GLY A 697 -2.91 -7.45 10.58
CA GLY A 697 -2.70 -8.86 10.25
C GLY A 697 -1.35 -9.07 9.55
N SER A 698 -1.08 -8.32 8.49
CA SER A 698 0.18 -8.39 7.74
C SER A 698 1.41 -8.13 8.62
N LEU A 699 1.33 -7.22 9.60
CA LEU A 699 2.41 -6.96 10.55
C LEU A 699 2.71 -8.17 11.46
N ILE A 700 1.67 -8.86 11.96
CA ILE A 700 1.88 -10.06 12.78
C ILE A 700 2.53 -11.18 11.97
N HIS A 701 2.11 -11.39 10.72
CA HIS A 701 2.72 -12.38 9.82
C HIS A 701 4.19 -12.03 9.55
N THR A 702 4.49 -10.76 9.26
CA THR A 702 5.87 -10.29 9.00
C THR A 702 6.78 -10.53 10.21
N VAL A 703 6.29 -10.28 11.42
CA VAL A 703 7.08 -10.51 12.65
C VAL A 703 7.26 -12.01 12.92
N ALA A 704 6.23 -12.83 12.68
CA ALA A 704 6.32 -14.29 12.80
C ALA A 704 7.29 -14.89 11.78
N GLN A 705 7.29 -14.38 10.54
CA GLN A 705 8.25 -14.72 9.50
C GLN A 705 9.67 -14.42 9.96
N GLN A 706 9.95 -13.19 10.38
CA GLN A 706 11.30 -12.78 10.80
C GLN A 706 11.79 -13.55 12.05
N ALA A 707 10.88 -13.93 12.95
CA ALA A 707 11.23 -14.77 14.09
C ALA A 707 11.64 -16.19 13.65
N THR A 708 10.96 -16.75 12.65
CA THR A 708 11.30 -18.05 12.04
C THR A 708 12.63 -17.97 11.28
N GLU A 709 12.85 -16.92 10.50
CA GLU A 709 14.11 -16.68 9.77
C GLU A 709 15.30 -16.45 10.71
N ALA A 710 15.06 -15.86 11.88
CA ALA A 710 16.05 -15.74 12.95
C ALA A 710 16.29 -17.06 13.71
N GLY A 711 15.58 -18.14 13.38
CA GLY A 711 15.69 -19.45 14.00
C GLY A 711 15.19 -19.52 15.44
N LEU A 712 14.34 -18.57 15.88
CA LEU A 712 13.85 -18.51 17.26
C LEU A 712 12.87 -19.65 17.61
N ASP A 713 12.37 -20.36 16.60
CA ASP A 713 11.49 -21.52 16.71
C ASP A 713 12.24 -22.86 16.81
N LEU A 714 13.54 -22.87 16.48
CA LEU A 714 14.36 -24.08 16.50
C LEU A 714 14.68 -24.49 17.94
N PRO A 715 14.47 -25.78 18.31
CA PRO A 715 14.68 -26.25 19.68
C PRO A 715 16.14 -26.14 20.16
N GLN A 716 17.10 -26.09 19.23
CA GLN A 716 18.53 -25.92 19.54
C GLN A 716 18.85 -24.51 20.05
N ASN A 717 18.03 -23.53 19.71
CA ASN A 717 18.20 -22.12 20.08
C ASN A 717 17.47 -21.76 21.38
N HIS A 718 16.73 -22.70 21.99
CA HIS A 718 16.03 -22.51 23.27
C HIS A 718 16.96 -22.79 24.46
N THR A 719 17.94 -21.91 24.67
CA THR A 719 19.03 -22.10 25.64
C THR A 719 18.76 -21.58 27.05
N ALA A 720 17.63 -20.89 27.29
CA ALA A 720 17.34 -20.31 28.59
C ALA A 720 17.06 -21.37 29.67
N VAL A 721 17.12 -20.95 30.94
CA VAL A 721 17.05 -21.82 32.13
C VAL A 721 15.69 -22.53 32.23
N SER A 722 14.61 -21.89 31.78
CA SER A 722 13.28 -22.47 31.72
C SER A 722 12.59 -22.22 30.37
N ASP A 723 11.57 -23.02 30.06
CA ASP A 723 10.72 -22.80 28.88
C ASP A 723 10.02 -21.44 28.94
N GLU A 724 9.65 -20.97 30.14
CA GLU A 724 8.98 -19.67 30.29
C GLU A 724 9.96 -18.50 30.02
N ASP A 725 11.23 -18.64 30.41
CA ASP A 725 12.27 -17.65 30.09
C ASP A 725 12.52 -17.58 28.57
N ASN A 726 12.58 -18.73 27.89
CA ASN A 726 12.70 -18.76 26.42
C ASN A 726 11.49 -18.08 25.75
N ILE A 727 10.27 -18.31 26.25
CA ILE A 727 9.06 -17.66 25.74
C ILE A 727 9.14 -16.14 25.95
N ASP A 728 9.59 -15.69 27.12
CA ASP A 728 9.72 -14.26 27.44
C ASP A 728 10.76 -13.57 26.54
N GLU A 729 11.92 -14.18 26.35
CA GLU A 729 12.99 -13.65 25.48
C GLU A 729 12.53 -13.53 24.02
N ILE A 730 11.91 -14.59 23.46
CA ILE A 730 11.37 -14.59 22.09
C ILE A 730 10.25 -13.55 21.97
N THR A 731 9.36 -13.48 22.96
CA THR A 731 8.26 -12.49 22.98
C THR A 731 8.79 -11.06 22.97
N GLN A 732 9.81 -10.76 23.79
CA GLN A 732 10.44 -9.43 23.83
C GLN A 732 11.08 -9.06 22.51
N TRP A 733 11.78 -10.01 21.87
CA TRP A 733 12.36 -9.82 20.54
C TRP A 733 11.28 -9.49 19.50
N MET A 734 10.20 -10.28 19.46
CA MET A 734 9.09 -10.09 18.52
C MET A 734 8.38 -8.75 18.75
N ILE A 735 8.17 -8.33 20.00
CA ILE A 735 7.57 -7.03 20.33
C ILE A 735 8.49 -5.88 19.89
N GLY A 736 9.80 -5.99 20.11
CA GLY A 736 10.77 -5.01 19.64
C GLY A 736 10.71 -4.83 18.12
N ARG A 737 10.58 -5.94 17.39
CA ARG A 737 10.47 -5.90 15.93
C ARG A 737 9.13 -5.33 15.46
N TYR A 738 8.02 -5.74 16.08
CA TYR A 738 6.70 -5.18 15.82
C TYR A 738 6.67 -3.66 15.98
N LYS A 739 7.22 -3.13 17.08
CA LYS A 739 7.30 -1.67 17.34
C LYS A 739 8.10 -0.91 16.28
N THR A 740 9.10 -1.55 15.66
CA THR A 740 9.91 -0.95 14.60
C THR A 740 9.16 -0.90 13.27
N LEU A 741 8.32 -1.89 12.99
CA LEU A 741 7.56 -2.00 11.74
C LEU A 741 6.22 -1.25 11.79
N ARG A 742 5.67 -1.05 12.99
CA ARG A 742 4.40 -0.35 13.20
C ARG A 742 4.54 1.14 12.83
N GLY A 743 3.69 1.60 11.92
CA GLY A 743 3.56 3.02 11.58
C GLY A 743 2.96 3.87 12.71
N ASP A 744 2.92 5.20 12.50
CA ASP A 744 2.28 6.10 13.46
C ASP A 744 0.75 5.96 13.40
N LEU A 745 0.17 5.37 14.46
CA LEU A 745 -1.27 5.18 14.58
C LEU A 745 -2.03 6.51 14.75
N ASN A 746 -1.36 7.58 15.16
CA ASN A 746 -1.96 8.91 15.26
C ASN A 746 -2.13 9.60 13.91
N ALA A 747 -1.46 9.10 12.86
CA ALA A 747 -1.60 9.58 11.49
C ALA A 747 -2.85 9.02 10.77
N ILE A 748 -3.66 8.20 11.44
CA ILE A 748 -4.95 7.74 10.90
C ILE A 748 -5.99 8.86 11.09
N ASP A 749 -6.44 9.44 9.97
CA ASP A 749 -7.37 10.58 9.94
C ASP A 749 -8.75 10.23 10.52
N ASP A 750 -9.24 9.00 10.31
CA ASP A 750 -10.53 8.56 10.81
C ASP A 750 -10.50 8.15 12.30
N PRO A 751 -11.28 8.79 13.19
CA PRO A 751 -11.25 8.50 14.63
C PRO A 751 -11.71 7.08 15.00
N GLU A 752 -12.66 6.50 14.26
CA GLU A 752 -13.18 5.15 14.54
C GLU A 752 -12.15 4.08 14.17
N GLU A 753 -11.52 4.21 13.00
CA GLU A 753 -10.43 3.37 12.55
C GLU A 753 -9.21 3.50 13.46
N ARG A 754 -8.87 4.72 13.89
CA ARG A 754 -7.79 4.95 14.87
C ARG A 754 -8.07 4.25 16.19
N TYR A 755 -9.28 4.34 16.73
CA TYR A 755 -9.66 3.63 17.96
C TYR A 755 -9.57 2.11 17.80
N LYS A 756 -10.04 1.56 16.67
CA LYS A 756 -9.93 0.14 16.36
C LYS A 756 -8.47 -0.30 16.22
N ALA A 757 -7.62 0.51 15.61
CA ALA A 757 -6.20 0.24 15.43
C ALA A 757 -5.46 0.23 16.78
N LEU A 758 -5.71 1.22 17.65
CA LEU A 758 -5.16 1.27 19.01
C LEU A 758 -5.62 0.05 19.86
N GLY A 759 -6.89 -0.34 19.74
CA GLY A 759 -7.40 -1.52 20.44
C GLY A 759 -6.77 -2.84 19.99
N LYS A 760 -6.35 -2.94 18.73
CA LYS A 760 -5.61 -4.10 18.20
C LYS A 760 -4.15 -4.07 18.60
N ASP A 761 -3.52 -2.89 18.55
CA ASP A 761 -2.15 -2.67 18.97
C ASP A 761 -1.92 -3.09 20.43
N ALA A 762 -2.84 -2.72 21.33
CA ALA A 762 -2.80 -3.14 22.73
C ALA A 762 -2.83 -4.67 22.91
N LYS A 763 -3.37 -5.42 21.93
CA LYS A 763 -3.44 -6.88 21.95
C LYS A 763 -2.31 -7.56 21.15
N ALA A 764 -1.43 -6.81 20.49
CA ALA A 764 -0.31 -7.37 19.73
C ALA A 764 0.63 -8.21 20.61
N SER A 765 0.89 -7.76 21.84
CA SER A 765 1.73 -8.48 22.81
C SER A 765 1.20 -9.88 23.12
N VAL A 766 -0.13 -10.04 23.22
CA VAL A 766 -0.78 -11.33 23.46
C VAL A 766 -0.57 -12.25 22.26
N ALA A 767 -0.76 -11.73 21.04
CA ALA A 767 -0.57 -12.50 19.82
C ALA A 767 0.86 -13.02 19.68
N LEU A 768 1.84 -12.14 19.86
CA LEU A 768 3.25 -12.48 19.74
C LEU A 768 3.70 -13.44 20.85
N ARG A 769 3.20 -13.27 22.08
CA ARG A 769 3.46 -14.23 23.17
C ARG A 769 2.90 -15.61 22.86
N ASN A 770 1.71 -15.70 22.27
CA ASN A 770 1.10 -16.96 21.90
C ASN A 770 1.90 -17.69 20.81
N ILE A 771 2.43 -16.97 19.82
CA ILE A 771 3.33 -17.53 18.79
C ILE A 771 4.63 -18.02 19.44
N ALA A 772 5.27 -17.20 20.29
CA ALA A 772 6.48 -17.59 21.02
C ALA A 772 6.24 -18.83 21.92
N THR A 773 5.08 -18.89 22.57
CA THR A 773 4.68 -20.05 23.37
C THR A 773 4.59 -21.32 22.52
N TYR A 774 4.01 -21.23 21.33
CA TYR A 774 3.95 -22.36 20.40
C TYR A 774 5.34 -22.79 19.90
N PHE A 775 6.22 -21.83 19.56
CA PHE A 775 7.60 -22.10 19.13
C PHE A 775 8.36 -22.95 20.16
N VAL A 776 8.23 -22.63 21.44
CA VAL A 776 8.91 -23.37 22.52
C VAL A 776 8.18 -24.68 22.84
N LYS A 777 6.87 -24.60 23.18
CA LYS A 777 6.13 -25.75 23.72
C LYS A 777 5.88 -26.85 22.70
N SER A 778 5.74 -26.52 21.42
CA SER A 778 5.46 -27.54 20.39
C SER A 778 6.59 -28.55 20.21
N ASN A 779 7.81 -28.21 20.63
CA ASN A 779 8.98 -29.07 20.55
C ASN A 779 9.17 -29.97 21.78
N ARG A 780 8.29 -29.87 22.78
CA ARG A 780 8.38 -30.64 24.05
C ARG A 780 7.47 -31.87 24.02
N THR A 781 7.85 -32.91 24.75
CA THR A 781 7.12 -34.20 24.79
C THR A 781 5.71 -34.12 25.40
N GLY A 782 5.39 -33.04 26.13
CA GLY A 782 4.07 -32.79 26.71
C GLY A 782 3.05 -32.14 25.75
N TYR A 783 3.43 -31.87 24.50
CA TYR A 783 2.61 -31.23 23.49
C TYR A 783 2.17 -32.23 22.41
N PRO A 784 0.92 -32.20 21.91
CA PRO A 784 -0.16 -31.24 22.22
C PRO A 784 -0.87 -31.54 23.55
N SER A 785 -1.11 -30.50 24.36
CA SER A 785 -1.71 -30.65 25.69
C SER A 785 -3.10 -31.29 25.58
N ASN A 786 -3.39 -32.27 26.46
CA ASN A 786 -4.64 -33.04 26.44
C ASN A 786 -4.90 -33.86 25.16
N ASN A 787 -3.93 -34.02 24.24
CA ASN A 787 -4.04 -34.90 23.07
C ASN A 787 -2.76 -35.70 22.76
N THR A 788 -1.76 -35.70 23.66
CA THR A 788 -0.47 -36.40 23.50
C THR A 788 -0.58 -37.90 23.21
N GLU A 789 -1.62 -38.58 23.70
CA GLU A 789 -1.85 -40.02 23.46
C GLU A 789 -2.45 -40.32 22.08
N ASN A 790 -3.05 -39.31 21.42
CA ASN A 790 -3.79 -39.46 20.17
C ASN A 790 -3.09 -38.80 18.96
N ILE A 791 -2.26 -37.79 19.21
CA ILE A 791 -1.63 -36.96 18.18
C ILE A 791 -0.13 -36.86 18.46
N THR A 792 0.69 -37.20 17.47
CA THR A 792 2.16 -37.05 17.53
C THR A 792 2.63 -35.97 16.57
N VAL A 793 3.14 -34.87 17.10
CA VAL A 793 3.60 -33.71 16.31
C VAL A 793 5.09 -33.80 15.94
N GLY A 794 5.88 -34.53 16.73
CA GLY A 794 7.33 -34.65 16.52
C GLY A 794 8.10 -33.36 16.83
N THR A 795 9.41 -33.37 16.62
CA THR A 795 10.29 -32.23 16.87
C THR A 795 10.53 -31.47 15.57
N LEU A 796 10.55 -30.14 15.63
CA LEU A 796 10.83 -29.28 14.48
C LEU A 796 12.28 -29.46 14.01
N ASP A 797 12.46 -29.73 12.72
CA ASP A 797 13.77 -29.74 12.06
C ASP A 797 14.06 -28.37 11.45
N HIS A 798 13.15 -27.89 10.59
CA HIS A 798 13.16 -26.52 10.07
C HIS A 798 11.74 -26.08 9.64
N ALA A 799 11.54 -24.79 9.40
CA ALA A 799 10.29 -24.24 8.89
C ALA A 799 10.53 -23.22 7.78
N GLU A 800 9.65 -23.24 6.79
CA GLU A 800 9.58 -22.25 5.71
C GLU A 800 8.44 -21.27 6.05
N ALA A 801 8.74 -19.97 6.15
CA ALA A 801 7.75 -18.93 6.38
C ALA A 801 7.37 -18.21 5.08
N GLU A 802 6.10 -17.81 4.95
CA GLU A 802 5.55 -17.07 3.79
C GLU A 802 5.87 -17.73 2.42
N ARG A 803 5.83 -19.06 2.36
CA ARG A 803 6.16 -19.83 1.16
C ARG A 803 5.13 -19.58 0.06
N GLN A 804 5.56 -19.00 -1.06
CA GLN A 804 4.74 -18.83 -2.25
C GLN A 804 4.45 -20.17 -2.93
N PHE A 805 3.24 -20.33 -3.47
CA PHE A 805 2.89 -21.47 -4.31
C PHE A 805 1.97 -21.06 -5.47
N ALA A 806 2.11 -21.80 -6.57
CA ALA A 806 1.19 -21.80 -7.69
C ALA A 806 0.90 -23.26 -8.06
N ALA A 807 -0.38 -23.59 -8.15
CA ALA A 807 -0.83 -24.93 -8.47
C ALA A 807 -1.88 -24.90 -9.58
N ARG A 808 -1.89 -25.95 -10.39
CA ARG A 808 -2.83 -26.13 -11.49
C ARG A 808 -3.26 -27.58 -11.54
N PHE A 809 -4.57 -27.82 -11.46
CA PHE A 809 -5.14 -29.17 -11.49
C PHE A 809 -6.54 -29.17 -12.10
N ASP A 810 -6.90 -30.29 -12.71
CA ASP A 810 -8.20 -30.52 -13.34
C ASP A 810 -8.89 -31.79 -12.79
N PHE A 811 -10.04 -32.17 -13.37
CA PHE A 811 -10.75 -33.39 -12.95
C PHE A 811 -9.96 -34.67 -13.22
N ASP A 812 -9.07 -34.70 -14.21
CA ASP A 812 -8.29 -35.88 -14.54
C ASP A 812 -7.20 -36.10 -13.49
N ASP A 813 -6.60 -35.03 -12.97
CA ASP A 813 -5.68 -35.10 -11.83
C ASP A 813 -6.32 -35.73 -10.59
N ILE A 814 -7.58 -35.35 -10.29
CA ILE A 814 -8.34 -35.89 -9.15
C ILE A 814 -8.85 -37.31 -9.43
N LEU A 815 -9.18 -37.61 -10.68
CA LEU A 815 -9.59 -38.95 -11.11
C LEU A 815 -8.46 -39.96 -10.94
N ASP A 816 -7.26 -39.61 -11.39
CA ASP A 816 -6.07 -40.43 -11.21
C ASP A 816 -5.79 -40.68 -9.73
N ALA A 817 -5.94 -39.64 -8.89
CA ALA A 817 -5.79 -39.74 -7.44
C ALA A 817 -6.83 -40.66 -6.77
N TYR A 818 -8.08 -40.62 -7.24
CA TYR A 818 -9.17 -41.45 -6.72
C TYR A 818 -9.02 -42.91 -7.15
N ASN A 819 -8.71 -43.14 -8.42
CA ASN A 819 -8.54 -44.48 -9.00
C ASN A 819 -7.25 -45.17 -8.50
N ALA A 820 -6.32 -44.43 -7.91
CA ALA A 820 -5.16 -44.98 -7.22
C ALA A 820 -5.47 -45.54 -5.81
N ILE A 821 -6.71 -45.39 -5.30
CA ILE A 821 -7.10 -45.97 -4.00
C ILE A 821 -7.11 -47.49 -4.10
N ASP A 822 -6.28 -48.14 -3.28
CA ASP A 822 -6.16 -49.60 -3.27
C ASP A 822 -7.47 -50.28 -2.84
N GLY A 823 -7.92 -51.26 -3.61
CA GLY A 823 -9.16 -52.01 -3.38
C GLY A 823 -10.46 -51.38 -3.88
N ASN A 824 -10.43 -50.18 -4.47
CA ASN A 824 -11.60 -49.56 -5.11
C ASN A 824 -11.69 -49.95 -6.60
N ALA A 825 -12.90 -50.15 -7.11
CA ALA A 825 -13.15 -50.23 -8.55
C ALA A 825 -12.92 -48.85 -9.19
N PRO A 826 -12.22 -48.77 -10.34
CA PRO A 826 -11.94 -47.50 -10.99
C PRO A 826 -13.22 -46.91 -11.58
N ILE A 827 -13.42 -45.61 -11.36
CA ILE A 827 -14.56 -44.86 -11.90
C ILE A 827 -14.16 -44.08 -13.14
N SER A 828 -15.14 -43.73 -13.95
CA SER A 828 -14.95 -42.81 -15.08
C SER A 828 -14.97 -41.34 -14.66
N ARG A 829 -14.47 -40.47 -15.55
CA ARG A 829 -14.47 -39.01 -15.36
C ARG A 829 -15.86 -38.44 -15.12
N ASP A 830 -16.85 -38.88 -15.91
CA ASP A 830 -18.24 -38.42 -15.79
C ASP A 830 -18.86 -38.86 -14.45
N GLU A 831 -18.51 -40.06 -13.98
CA GLU A 831 -18.92 -40.55 -12.66
C GLU A 831 -18.29 -39.73 -11.53
N LEU A 832 -17.00 -39.39 -11.63
CA LEU A 832 -16.32 -38.54 -10.65
C LEU A 832 -16.98 -37.15 -10.58
N ILE A 833 -17.20 -36.49 -11.73
CA ILE A 833 -17.83 -35.16 -11.78
C ILE A 833 -19.24 -35.21 -11.18
N ALA A 834 -20.01 -36.28 -11.44
CA ALA A 834 -21.34 -36.47 -10.88
C ALA A 834 -21.31 -36.70 -9.35
N ILE A 835 -20.36 -37.52 -8.86
CA ILE A 835 -20.14 -37.73 -7.42
C ILE A 835 -19.74 -36.42 -6.74
N MET A 836 -18.77 -35.70 -7.30
CA MET A 836 -18.29 -34.43 -6.76
C MET A 836 -19.41 -33.38 -6.70
N GLY A 837 -20.26 -33.32 -7.74
CA GLY A 837 -21.45 -32.47 -7.77
C GLY A 837 -22.47 -32.83 -6.69
N ALA A 838 -22.72 -34.12 -6.47
CA ALA A 838 -23.60 -34.59 -5.41
C ALA A 838 -23.11 -34.16 -4.00
N LEU A 839 -21.80 -34.21 -3.76
CA LEU A 839 -21.18 -33.83 -2.47
C LEU A 839 -21.30 -32.33 -2.13
N VAL A 840 -21.46 -31.46 -3.12
CA VAL A 840 -21.65 -30.01 -2.92
C VAL A 840 -23.11 -29.57 -3.07
N GLY A 841 -24.04 -30.52 -3.28
CA GLY A 841 -25.46 -30.24 -3.43
C GLY A 841 -25.88 -29.76 -4.82
N GLY A 842 -25.06 -30.05 -5.84
CA GLY A 842 -25.23 -29.66 -7.24
C GLY A 842 -24.20 -28.63 -7.71
N TRP A 843 -23.82 -28.71 -8.99
CA TRP A 843 -22.96 -27.70 -9.62
C TRP A 843 -23.74 -26.41 -9.96
N PRO A 844 -23.11 -25.23 -10.00
CA PRO A 844 -23.74 -24.01 -10.50
C PRO A 844 -24.20 -24.17 -11.95
N GLU A 845 -25.44 -23.76 -12.26
CA GLU A 845 -26.15 -24.07 -13.52
C GLU A 845 -25.42 -23.62 -14.80
N THR A 846 -24.57 -22.59 -14.72
CA THR A 846 -23.96 -21.94 -15.89
C THR A 846 -22.45 -21.77 -15.79
N GLY A 847 -21.84 -22.22 -14.68
CA GLY A 847 -20.42 -22.01 -14.39
C GLY A 847 -19.56 -23.28 -14.46
N MET A 848 -20.21 -24.44 -14.59
CA MET A 848 -19.53 -25.72 -14.61
C MET A 848 -19.23 -26.17 -16.05
N SER A 849 -17.96 -26.47 -16.32
CA SER A 849 -17.46 -27.06 -17.56
C SER A 849 -16.85 -28.43 -17.25
N ASP A 850 -16.98 -29.39 -18.16
CA ASP A 850 -16.32 -30.70 -18.03
C ASP A 850 -14.78 -30.56 -18.14
N ARG A 851 -14.28 -29.47 -18.74
CA ARG A 851 -12.84 -29.17 -18.91
C ARG A 851 -12.30 -28.18 -17.88
N LEU A 852 -13.09 -27.83 -16.85
CA LEU A 852 -12.71 -26.87 -15.82
C LEU A 852 -11.37 -27.23 -15.19
N THR A 853 -10.42 -26.30 -15.31
CA THR A 853 -9.10 -26.37 -14.69
C THR A 853 -9.01 -25.31 -13.60
N VAL A 854 -8.60 -25.69 -12.40
CA VAL A 854 -8.41 -24.76 -11.29
C VAL A 854 -6.94 -24.39 -11.17
N ARG A 855 -6.66 -23.10 -11.14
CA ARG A 855 -5.34 -22.55 -10.80
C ARG A 855 -5.42 -21.86 -9.45
N LEU A 856 -4.60 -22.29 -8.49
CA LEU A 856 -4.51 -21.68 -7.16
C LEU A 856 -3.18 -20.96 -7.02
N SER A 857 -3.21 -19.72 -6.54
CA SER A 857 -2.00 -18.95 -6.21
C SER A 857 -2.13 -18.30 -4.84
N GLY A 858 -1.08 -18.38 -4.04
CA GLY A 858 -1.08 -17.79 -2.69
C GLY A 858 0.24 -17.95 -1.95
N ARG A 859 0.20 -17.62 -0.66
CA ARG A 859 1.31 -17.78 0.28
C ARG A 859 0.85 -18.65 1.44
N ILE A 860 1.69 -19.61 1.83
CA ILE A 860 1.53 -20.42 3.02
C ILE A 860 2.30 -19.73 4.14
N ASP A 861 1.62 -19.32 5.21
CA ASP A 861 2.24 -18.56 6.30
C ASP A 861 3.42 -19.31 6.93
N ARG A 862 3.22 -20.59 7.23
CA ARG A 862 4.25 -21.45 7.83
C ARG A 862 4.09 -22.91 7.42
N LEU A 863 5.16 -23.48 6.89
CA LEU A 863 5.30 -24.89 6.56
C LEU A 863 6.41 -25.50 7.41
N GLU A 864 6.05 -26.41 8.31
CA GLU A 864 6.98 -27.04 9.24
C GLU A 864 7.41 -28.41 8.73
N HIS A 865 8.72 -28.65 8.69
CA HIS A 865 9.29 -29.98 8.50
C HIS A 865 9.67 -30.53 9.87
N ARG A 866 9.04 -31.63 10.27
CA ARG A 866 9.21 -32.23 11.61
C ARG A 866 9.60 -33.68 11.52
N ARG A 867 10.38 -34.13 12.50
CA ARG A 867 10.78 -35.53 12.64
C ARG A 867 10.06 -36.18 13.81
N THR A 868 9.41 -37.31 13.54
CA THR A 868 8.79 -38.14 14.58
C THR A 868 9.83 -38.94 15.36
N ALA A 869 9.45 -39.50 16.52
CA ALA A 869 10.34 -40.37 17.30
C ALA A 869 10.82 -41.61 16.51
N ASP A 870 10.02 -42.05 15.53
CA ASP A 870 10.34 -43.17 14.63
C ASP A 870 11.24 -42.76 13.44
N GLY A 871 11.72 -41.51 13.41
CA GLY A 871 12.61 -40.99 12.38
C GLY A 871 11.94 -40.60 11.06
N ARG A 872 10.60 -40.74 10.95
CA ARG A 872 9.86 -40.30 9.75
C ARG A 872 9.74 -38.78 9.71
N GLU A 873 10.00 -38.22 8.53
CA GLU A 873 9.78 -36.81 8.23
C GLU A 873 8.32 -36.58 7.86
N GLN A 874 7.74 -35.51 8.41
CA GLN A 874 6.37 -35.10 8.18
C GLN A 874 6.29 -33.59 8.00
N VAL A 875 5.35 -33.16 7.15
CA VAL A 875 5.08 -31.75 6.88
C VAL A 875 3.81 -31.31 7.60
N ARG A 876 3.83 -30.10 8.18
CA ARG A 876 2.66 -29.47 8.79
C ARG A 876 2.44 -28.08 8.23
N LEU A 877 1.19 -27.73 7.99
CA LEU A 877 0.79 -26.42 7.49
C LEU A 877 0.10 -25.63 8.60
N ILE A 878 0.62 -24.45 8.93
CA ILE A 878 0.06 -23.56 9.94
C ILE A 878 -0.28 -22.22 9.28
N ASP A 879 -1.52 -21.77 9.47
CA ASP A 879 -2.02 -20.48 8.97
C ASP A 879 -2.38 -19.58 10.16
N TYR A 880 -1.77 -18.40 10.25
CA TYR A 880 -1.98 -17.47 11.35
C TYR A 880 -3.26 -16.67 11.14
N LYS A 881 -4.15 -16.68 12.13
CA LYS A 881 -5.41 -15.92 12.11
C LYS A 881 -5.45 -14.90 13.24
N THR A 882 -5.67 -13.63 12.88
CA THR A 882 -5.88 -12.51 13.83
C THR A 882 -7.36 -12.19 14.07
N GLY A 883 -8.26 -12.87 13.35
CA GLY A 883 -9.71 -12.72 13.45
C GLY A 883 -10.35 -13.57 14.56
N LYS A 884 -11.69 -13.50 14.64
CA LYS A 884 -12.50 -14.31 15.56
C LYS A 884 -12.33 -15.80 15.27
N VAL A 885 -12.45 -16.62 16.31
CA VAL A 885 -12.32 -18.07 16.22
C VAL A 885 -13.66 -18.69 15.77
N PRO A 886 -13.69 -19.39 14.63
CA PRO A 886 -14.90 -20.04 14.14
C PRO A 886 -15.22 -21.30 14.96
N ASN A 887 -16.37 -21.94 14.70
CA ASN A 887 -16.73 -23.14 15.41
C ASN A 887 -15.84 -24.34 14.98
N GLY A 888 -15.81 -25.40 15.79
CA GLY A 888 -14.95 -26.56 15.53
C GLY A 888 -15.18 -27.29 14.20
N ARG A 889 -16.40 -27.32 13.65
CA ARG A 889 -16.68 -27.89 12.33
C ARG A 889 -16.04 -27.07 11.22
N SER A 890 -16.09 -25.75 11.36
CA SER A 890 -15.53 -24.81 10.40
C SER A 890 -14.01 -24.75 10.47
N LEU A 891 -13.42 -24.80 11.67
CA LEU A 891 -11.98 -25.00 11.84
C LEU A 891 -11.47 -26.26 11.12
N PHE A 892 -12.23 -27.36 11.21
CA PHE A 892 -11.89 -28.61 10.54
C PHE A 892 -12.17 -28.60 9.02
N SER A 893 -13.10 -27.77 8.54
CA SER A 893 -13.54 -27.75 7.13
C SER A 893 -13.11 -26.49 6.38
N ASP A 894 -12.09 -25.79 6.89
CA ASP A 894 -11.53 -24.58 6.29
C ASP A 894 -10.94 -24.87 4.90
N LEU A 895 -11.35 -24.09 3.91
CA LEU A 895 -10.95 -24.31 2.52
C LEU A 895 -9.59 -23.71 2.17
N GLN A 896 -9.10 -22.75 2.95
CA GLN A 896 -7.78 -22.15 2.73
C GLN A 896 -6.67 -23.19 3.00
N LEU A 897 -6.80 -23.97 4.07
CA LEU A 897 -5.89 -25.10 4.35
C LEU A 897 -5.96 -26.20 3.28
N VAL A 898 -7.15 -26.47 2.73
CA VAL A 898 -7.35 -27.41 1.62
C VAL A 898 -6.63 -26.92 0.36
N CYS A 899 -6.71 -25.61 0.07
CA CYS A 899 -6.00 -24.98 -1.04
C CYS A 899 -4.48 -25.09 -0.90
N TYR A 900 -3.92 -24.97 0.31
CA TYR A 900 -2.49 -25.15 0.53
C TYR A 900 -2.04 -26.59 0.29
N GLN A 901 -2.83 -27.57 0.74
CA GLN A 901 -2.55 -28.99 0.48
C GLN A 901 -2.59 -29.30 -1.02
N LEU A 902 -3.59 -28.79 -1.76
CA LEU A 902 -3.64 -28.88 -3.23
C LEU A 902 -2.50 -28.13 -3.91
N GLY A 903 -2.10 -27.00 -3.32
CA GLY A 903 -0.94 -26.18 -3.70
C GLY A 903 0.36 -26.97 -3.77
N LEU A 904 0.58 -27.83 -2.77
CA LEU A 904 1.75 -28.70 -2.67
C LEU A 904 1.59 -30.00 -3.46
N ALA A 905 0.35 -30.47 -3.67
CA ALA A 905 0.07 -31.68 -4.44
C ALA A 905 0.29 -31.49 -5.95
N PHE A 906 -0.10 -30.33 -6.50
CA PHE A 906 -0.13 -30.08 -7.95
C PHE A 906 0.61 -28.79 -8.36
N PRO A 907 1.93 -28.68 -8.11
CA PRO A 907 2.70 -27.47 -8.43
C PRO A 907 2.80 -27.24 -9.94
N GLU A 908 2.54 -26.00 -10.38
CA GLU A 908 2.44 -25.63 -11.81
C GLU A 908 3.74 -25.89 -12.61
N HIS A 909 4.91 -25.78 -11.96
CA HIS A 909 6.22 -25.97 -12.60
C HIS A 909 6.83 -27.37 -12.41
N GLY A 910 6.07 -28.32 -11.82
CA GLY A 910 6.57 -29.65 -11.47
C GLY A 910 6.58 -30.68 -12.60
N GLY A 911 5.87 -30.42 -13.71
CA GLY A 911 5.76 -31.30 -14.89
C GLY A 911 5.07 -32.65 -14.66
N LYS A 912 4.75 -33.00 -13.40
CA LYS A 912 4.05 -34.23 -12.99
C LYS A 912 2.57 -33.92 -12.78
N ARG A 913 1.70 -34.86 -13.18
CA ARG A 913 0.23 -34.76 -13.08
C ARG A 913 -0.38 -36.00 -12.43
N GLY A 914 -1.61 -35.87 -11.94
CA GLY A 914 -2.38 -36.94 -11.32
C GLY A 914 -1.63 -37.70 -10.23
N ALA A 915 -1.73 -39.03 -10.25
CA ALA A 915 -1.12 -39.90 -9.24
C ALA A 915 0.41 -39.76 -9.14
N GLN A 916 1.10 -39.38 -10.23
CA GLN A 916 2.56 -39.16 -10.20
C GLN A 916 2.96 -37.93 -9.40
N ALA A 917 2.13 -36.87 -9.45
CA ALA A 917 2.35 -35.66 -8.65
C ALA A 917 2.18 -36.00 -7.16
N ILE A 918 1.10 -36.71 -6.82
CA ILE A 918 0.78 -37.14 -5.45
C ILE A 918 1.85 -38.07 -4.88
N ALA A 919 2.40 -38.99 -5.68
CA ALA A 919 3.48 -39.87 -5.23
C ALA A 919 4.77 -39.11 -4.85
N THR A 920 4.95 -37.89 -5.36
CA THR A 920 6.13 -37.04 -5.06
C THR A 920 5.83 -35.88 -4.12
N MET A 921 4.58 -35.78 -3.66
CA MET A 921 4.13 -34.77 -2.71
C MET A 921 4.77 -35.02 -1.33
N PRO A 922 5.13 -33.96 -0.58
CA PRO A 922 5.55 -34.10 0.81
C PRO A 922 4.46 -34.75 1.68
N ASP A 923 4.84 -35.54 2.68
CA ASP A 923 3.89 -36.21 3.59
C ASP A 923 3.26 -35.20 4.55
N ILE A 924 2.15 -34.57 4.14
CA ILE A 924 1.43 -33.59 4.96
C ILE A 924 0.58 -34.34 5.97
N THR A 925 0.98 -34.36 7.24
CA THR A 925 0.23 -35.08 8.26
C THR A 925 -0.86 -34.22 8.91
N GLN A 926 -0.64 -32.91 9.00
CA GLN A 926 -1.54 -31.99 9.70
C GLN A 926 -1.57 -30.60 9.06
N SER A 927 -2.77 -30.03 8.94
CA SER A 927 -2.97 -28.61 8.59
C SER A 927 -3.87 -27.94 9.63
N ALA A 928 -3.50 -26.77 10.15
CA ALA A 928 -4.24 -26.12 11.24
C ALA A 928 -4.24 -24.60 11.16
N LEU A 929 -5.40 -24.00 11.46
CA LEU A 929 -5.52 -22.56 11.70
C LEU A 929 -5.02 -22.23 13.11
N PHE A 930 -4.20 -21.22 13.24
CA PHE A 930 -3.66 -20.74 14.50
C PHE A 930 -4.19 -19.35 14.84
N HIS A 931 -5.23 -19.32 15.68
CA HIS A 931 -5.83 -18.07 16.17
C HIS A 931 -5.02 -17.45 17.31
N VAL A 932 -3.95 -16.75 16.92
CA VAL A 932 -2.92 -16.21 17.81
C VAL A 932 -3.44 -15.20 18.83
N MET A 933 -4.58 -14.56 18.57
CA MET A 933 -5.16 -13.59 19.51
C MET A 933 -5.80 -14.24 20.75
N GLU A 934 -6.21 -15.51 20.66
CA GLU A 934 -6.98 -16.18 21.71
C GLU A 934 -6.24 -17.36 22.34
N TYR A 935 -5.39 -18.06 21.57
CA TYR A 935 -4.79 -19.30 22.00
C TYR A 935 -3.29 -19.38 21.69
N ALA A 936 -2.59 -20.20 22.47
CA ALA A 936 -1.15 -20.46 22.36
C ALA A 936 -0.80 -21.75 21.59
N ALA A 937 -1.78 -22.37 20.92
CA ALA A 937 -1.60 -23.56 20.10
C ALA A 937 -2.52 -23.48 18.86
N PRO A 938 -2.22 -24.22 17.76
CA PRO A 938 -3.07 -24.32 16.57
C PRO A 938 -4.33 -25.16 16.81
N ALA A 939 -5.42 -24.77 16.13
CA ALA A 939 -6.74 -25.37 16.15
C ALA A 939 -7.27 -25.86 17.54
N PRO A 940 -7.12 -25.10 18.64
CA PRO A 940 -7.66 -25.49 19.92
C PRO A 940 -9.09 -24.97 20.07
N ARG A 941 -9.80 -25.46 21.08
CA ARG A 941 -11.08 -24.88 21.50
C ARG A 941 -11.15 -24.90 23.02
N LYS A 942 -11.73 -23.86 23.62
CA LYS A 942 -11.79 -23.65 25.08
C LYS A 942 -12.06 -24.94 25.86
N GLY A 943 -11.02 -25.46 26.54
CA GLY A 943 -11.08 -26.67 27.37
C GLY A 943 -11.07 -28.02 26.63
N GLN A 944 -10.81 -28.03 25.31
CA GLN A 944 -10.91 -29.22 24.44
C GLN A 944 -9.56 -29.73 23.90
N GLY A 945 -8.45 -29.33 24.53
CA GLY A 945 -7.10 -29.76 24.17
C GLY A 945 -6.53 -29.08 22.91
N ASP A 946 -5.21 -29.08 22.83
CA ASP A 946 -4.47 -28.47 21.71
C ASP A 946 -4.67 -29.32 20.45
N GLU A 947 -4.73 -28.68 19.29
CA GLU A 947 -4.84 -29.33 17.96
C GLU A 947 -6.06 -30.23 17.75
N ALA A 948 -7.10 -30.08 18.58
CA ALA A 948 -8.29 -30.93 18.51
C ALA A 948 -9.04 -30.83 17.18
N TYR A 949 -8.90 -29.73 16.44
CA TYR A 949 -9.64 -29.46 15.20
C TYR A 949 -8.77 -29.36 13.93
N HIS A 950 -7.52 -29.84 13.96
CA HIS A 950 -6.66 -29.86 12.76
C HIS A 950 -7.22 -30.74 11.63
N GLN A 951 -6.87 -30.44 10.39
CA GLN A 951 -7.16 -31.25 9.21
C GLN A 951 -6.10 -32.35 9.01
N GLN A 952 -6.56 -33.57 8.73
CA GLN A 952 -5.69 -34.63 8.22
C GLN A 952 -5.42 -34.42 6.72
N ALA A 953 -4.42 -35.12 6.18
CA ALA A 953 -4.04 -35.07 4.77
C ALA A 953 -5.21 -35.33 3.80
N LEU A 954 -5.31 -34.56 2.72
CA LEU A 954 -6.20 -34.88 1.58
C LEU A 954 -5.73 -36.11 0.80
N PHE A 955 -4.41 -36.28 0.71
CA PHE A 955 -3.77 -37.36 -0.02
C PHE A 955 -2.85 -38.14 0.93
N ALA A 956 -2.87 -39.46 0.82
CA ALA A 956 -2.01 -40.33 1.62
C ALA A 956 -1.70 -41.60 0.82
N GLY A 957 -0.45 -42.06 0.87
CA GLY A 957 -0.03 -43.30 0.21
C GLY A 957 -0.12 -43.28 -1.32
N GLY A 958 -0.01 -42.10 -1.96
CA GLY A 958 -0.06 -41.96 -3.42
C GLY A 958 -1.47 -41.83 -4.02
N SER A 959 -2.52 -41.84 -3.19
CA SER A 959 -3.92 -41.68 -3.61
C SER A 959 -4.64 -40.62 -2.76
N ILE A 960 -5.92 -40.37 -3.06
CA ILE A 960 -6.81 -39.70 -2.08
C ILE A 960 -6.78 -40.48 -0.77
N ASN A 961 -6.79 -39.77 0.37
CA ASN A 961 -6.66 -40.36 1.69
C ASN A 961 -7.83 -41.31 1.98
N ALA A 962 -7.55 -42.62 1.98
CA ALA A 962 -8.51 -43.68 2.30
C ALA A 962 -8.40 -44.21 3.73
N GLY A 963 -7.63 -43.53 4.58
CA GLY A 963 -7.46 -43.87 5.98
C GLY A 963 -8.67 -43.50 6.85
N ASP A 964 -8.64 -44.01 8.08
CA ASP A 964 -9.63 -43.69 9.10
C ASP A 964 -9.37 -42.30 9.72
N PHE A 965 -10.44 -41.69 10.21
CA PHE A 965 -10.34 -40.47 11.02
C PHE A 965 -9.62 -40.78 12.34
N ILE A 966 -8.61 -39.98 12.70
CA ILE A 966 -7.85 -40.16 13.94
C ILE A 966 -8.66 -39.57 15.12
N PRO A 967 -9.14 -40.40 16.08
CA PRO A 967 -9.92 -39.92 17.22
C PRO A 967 -9.13 -38.99 18.14
N ARG A 968 -9.78 -37.97 18.71
CA ARG A 968 -9.16 -36.97 19.61
C ARG A 968 -10.00 -36.84 20.88
N LYS A 969 -9.40 -36.37 21.99
CA LYS A 969 -10.01 -36.38 23.34
C LYS A 969 -11.39 -35.72 23.45
N TYR A 970 -11.71 -34.79 22.55
CA TYR A 970 -13.02 -34.11 22.47
C TYR A 970 -13.69 -34.21 21.10
N VAL A 971 -13.03 -34.88 20.14
CA VAL A 971 -13.51 -35.12 18.78
C VAL A 971 -13.31 -36.60 18.48
N PRO A 972 -14.11 -37.50 19.08
CA PRO A 972 -13.87 -38.95 19.00
C PRO A 972 -14.30 -39.56 17.66
N LYS A 973 -15.12 -38.84 16.87
CA LYS A 973 -15.69 -39.31 15.61
C LYS A 973 -15.75 -38.18 14.59
N MET A 974 -15.48 -38.51 13.33
CA MET A 974 -15.56 -37.60 12.20
C MET A 974 -16.91 -36.88 12.07
N ALA A 975 -18.03 -37.59 12.34
CA ALA A 975 -19.39 -37.04 12.30
C ALA A 975 -19.63 -35.85 13.25
N SER A 976 -18.76 -35.63 14.24
CA SER A 976 -18.85 -34.46 15.12
C SER A 976 -18.36 -33.18 14.45
N VAL A 977 -17.42 -33.30 13.50
CA VAL A 977 -16.75 -32.18 12.81
C VAL A 977 -17.12 -32.05 11.34
N PHE A 978 -17.60 -33.12 10.70
CA PHE A 978 -17.96 -33.15 9.29
C PHE A 978 -19.23 -33.97 9.04
N THR A 979 -20.06 -33.50 8.12
CA THR A 979 -21.24 -34.21 7.61
C THR A 979 -21.10 -34.31 6.10
N SER A 980 -21.19 -35.52 5.54
CA SER A 980 -21.00 -35.76 4.10
C SER A 980 -22.14 -35.23 3.24
N GLY A 981 -23.33 -35.01 3.82
CA GLY A 981 -24.52 -34.56 3.09
C GLY A 981 -25.10 -35.61 2.14
N LEU A 982 -24.56 -36.84 2.13
CA LEU A 982 -24.97 -37.93 1.24
C LEU A 982 -26.24 -38.65 1.70
N ASP A 983 -26.67 -38.47 2.96
CA ASP A 983 -27.79 -39.21 3.54
C ASP A 983 -29.14 -38.90 2.86
N ASP A 984 -29.28 -37.70 2.28
CA ASP A 984 -30.51 -37.21 1.64
C ASP A 984 -30.39 -37.06 0.10
N VAL A 985 -29.29 -37.56 -0.50
CA VAL A 985 -29.00 -37.36 -1.93
C VAL A 985 -29.27 -38.63 -2.73
N GLU A 986 -30.14 -38.52 -3.75
CA GLU A 986 -30.38 -39.61 -4.70
C GLU A 986 -29.12 -39.89 -5.56
N ARG A 987 -28.90 -41.17 -5.89
CA ARG A 987 -27.78 -41.59 -6.75
C ARG A 987 -27.84 -40.84 -8.09
N PRO A 988 -26.76 -40.16 -8.52
CA PRO A 988 -26.71 -39.55 -9.84
C PRO A 988 -26.87 -40.60 -10.95
N ALA A 989 -27.60 -40.27 -12.01
CA ALA A 989 -27.90 -41.20 -13.10
C ALA A 989 -26.65 -41.76 -13.79
N GLN A 990 -25.58 -40.96 -13.82
CA GLN A 990 -24.29 -41.24 -14.42
C GLN A 990 -23.47 -42.27 -13.63
N VAL A 991 -23.73 -42.43 -12.32
CA VAL A 991 -22.92 -43.27 -11.42
C VAL A 991 -23.55 -44.65 -11.27
N SER A 992 -22.79 -45.71 -11.53
CA SER A 992 -23.29 -47.08 -11.36
C SER A 992 -23.72 -47.37 -9.90
N GLU A 993 -24.64 -48.34 -9.71
CA GLU A 993 -25.08 -48.73 -8.36
C GLU A 993 -23.91 -49.28 -7.52
N GLU A 994 -22.98 -49.97 -8.16
CA GLU A 994 -21.75 -50.51 -7.55
C GLU A 994 -20.83 -49.38 -7.06
N HIS A 995 -20.53 -48.39 -7.92
CA HIS A 995 -19.66 -47.26 -7.57
C HIS A 995 -20.29 -46.34 -6.51
N TRP A 996 -21.62 -46.17 -6.55
CA TRP A 996 -22.32 -45.41 -5.52
C TRP A 996 -22.26 -46.12 -4.16
N LYS A 997 -22.45 -47.44 -4.14
CA LYS A 997 -22.32 -48.24 -2.92
C LYS A 997 -20.90 -48.20 -2.36
N GLN A 998 -19.87 -48.27 -3.20
CA GLN A 998 -18.46 -48.13 -2.80
C GLN A 998 -18.18 -46.79 -2.09
N LEU A 999 -18.73 -45.68 -2.62
CA LEU A 999 -18.62 -44.37 -1.98
C LEU A 999 -19.33 -44.33 -0.61
N LEU A 1000 -20.54 -44.90 -0.53
CA LEU A 1000 -21.32 -44.96 0.72
C LEU A 1000 -20.65 -45.83 1.79
N GLU A 1001 -19.98 -46.92 1.40
CA GLU A 1001 -19.19 -47.75 2.32
C GLU A 1001 -17.96 -47.00 2.87
N SER A 1002 -17.46 -46.02 2.12
CA SER A 1002 -16.33 -45.16 2.50
C SER A 1002 -16.73 -43.90 3.29
N ARG A 1003 -18.02 -43.74 3.64
CA ARG A 1003 -18.56 -42.52 4.29
C ARG A 1003 -17.91 -42.12 5.61
N SER A 1004 -17.38 -43.08 6.36
CA SER A 1004 -16.72 -42.85 7.65
C SER A 1004 -15.21 -42.66 7.53
N LYS A 1005 -14.66 -42.80 6.31
CA LYS A 1005 -13.25 -42.64 6.02
C LYS A 1005 -12.94 -41.21 5.56
N MET A 1006 -11.66 -40.86 5.57
CA MET A 1006 -11.18 -39.58 5.07
C MET A 1006 -11.44 -39.39 3.56
N THR A 1007 -11.75 -40.47 2.82
CA THR A 1007 -12.02 -40.42 1.37
C THR A 1007 -13.15 -39.45 1.04
N VAL A 1008 -14.30 -39.59 1.72
CA VAL A 1008 -15.47 -38.76 1.43
C VAL A 1008 -15.22 -37.31 1.82
N TRP A 1009 -14.54 -37.06 2.95
CA TRP A 1009 -14.19 -35.68 3.31
C TRP A 1009 -13.21 -35.04 2.34
N SER A 1010 -12.14 -35.75 1.96
CA SER A 1010 -11.12 -35.23 1.04
C SER A 1010 -11.77 -34.88 -0.29
N LEU A 1011 -12.60 -35.79 -0.81
CA LEU A 1011 -13.34 -35.56 -2.05
C LEU A 1011 -14.34 -34.40 -1.89
N THR A 1012 -15.09 -34.30 -0.79
CA THR A 1012 -15.99 -33.15 -0.55
C THR A 1012 -15.24 -31.84 -0.48
N MET A 1013 -14.09 -31.77 0.20
CA MET A 1013 -13.30 -30.54 0.31
C MET A 1013 -12.77 -30.11 -1.06
N ILE A 1014 -12.24 -31.05 -1.85
CA ILE A 1014 -11.80 -30.79 -3.23
C ILE A 1014 -12.98 -30.33 -4.08
N SER A 1015 -14.15 -30.99 -3.99
CA SER A 1015 -15.36 -30.57 -4.69
C SER A 1015 -15.79 -29.14 -4.36
N ARG A 1016 -15.61 -28.68 -3.12
CA ARG A 1016 -15.91 -27.29 -2.73
C ARG A 1016 -14.99 -26.29 -3.43
N VAL A 1017 -13.72 -26.63 -3.65
CA VAL A 1017 -12.78 -25.80 -4.42
C VAL A 1017 -13.22 -25.70 -5.88
N PHE A 1018 -13.56 -26.83 -6.51
CA PHE A 1018 -14.13 -26.84 -7.87
C PHE A 1018 -15.47 -26.09 -7.94
N TYR A 1019 -16.30 -26.19 -6.91
CA TYR A 1019 -17.56 -25.45 -6.83
C TYR A 1019 -17.30 -23.95 -6.78
N ALA A 1020 -16.33 -23.50 -5.98
CA ALA A 1020 -15.95 -22.08 -5.94
C ALA A 1020 -15.45 -21.58 -7.31
N ALA A 1021 -14.65 -22.38 -8.01
CA ALA A 1021 -14.19 -22.09 -9.38
C ALA A 1021 -15.35 -22.04 -10.39
N ALA A 1022 -16.31 -22.96 -10.31
CA ALA A 1022 -17.50 -22.90 -11.14
C ALA A 1022 -18.39 -21.70 -10.77
N ALA A 1023 -18.53 -21.42 -9.48
CA ALA A 1023 -19.37 -20.33 -8.96
C ALA A 1023 -18.86 -18.95 -9.38
N SER A 1024 -17.53 -18.76 -9.46
CA SER A 1024 -16.95 -17.47 -9.89
C SER A 1024 -17.29 -17.11 -11.33
N ARG A 1025 -17.47 -18.11 -12.21
CA ARG A 1025 -17.86 -17.96 -13.62
C ARG A 1025 -19.37 -18.01 -13.87
N ALA A 1026 -20.13 -18.55 -12.92
CA ALA A 1026 -21.57 -18.74 -13.07
C ALA A 1026 -22.29 -17.40 -13.30
N THR A 1027 -23.18 -17.38 -14.29
CA THR A 1027 -24.12 -16.26 -14.55
C THR A 1027 -25.45 -16.46 -13.81
N ARG A 1028 -25.77 -17.70 -13.46
CA ARG A 1028 -26.87 -18.13 -12.61
C ARG A 1028 -26.35 -19.08 -11.55
N ILE A 1029 -26.64 -18.78 -10.29
CA ILE A 1029 -26.21 -19.60 -9.15
C ILE A 1029 -27.29 -19.65 -8.09
N THR A 1030 -27.64 -20.85 -7.65
CA THR A 1030 -28.48 -21.05 -6.48
C THR A 1030 -27.61 -20.99 -5.23
N ALA A 1031 -27.42 -19.80 -4.68
CA ALA A 1031 -26.57 -19.60 -3.51
C ALA A 1031 -27.24 -20.16 -2.24
N ARG A 1032 -26.48 -20.97 -1.49
CA ARG A 1032 -26.88 -21.49 -0.17
C ARG A 1032 -25.85 -21.00 0.86
N PRO A 1033 -25.98 -19.77 1.37
CA PRO A 1033 -24.96 -19.21 2.25
C PRO A 1033 -24.85 -20.03 3.53
N THR A 1034 -23.62 -20.14 4.04
CA THR A 1034 -23.38 -20.88 5.27
C THR A 1034 -24.02 -20.15 6.47
N VAL A 1035 -24.55 -20.91 7.43
CA VAL A 1035 -25.22 -20.36 8.63
C VAL A 1035 -24.30 -19.40 9.40
N GLU A 1036 -23.00 -19.69 9.39
CA GLU A 1036 -22.01 -18.80 9.99
C GLU A 1036 -21.88 -17.50 9.24
N HIS A 1037 -21.67 -17.56 7.91
CA HIS A 1037 -21.61 -16.37 7.07
C HIS A 1037 -22.81 -15.47 7.29
N VAL A 1038 -24.01 -16.03 7.30
CA VAL A 1038 -25.25 -15.32 7.59
C VAL A 1038 -25.16 -14.54 8.90
N GLY A 1039 -24.66 -15.16 9.98
CA GLY A 1039 -24.54 -14.52 11.30
C GLY A 1039 -23.60 -13.30 11.38
N TYR A 1040 -22.67 -13.13 10.44
CA TYR A 1040 -21.72 -12.00 10.41
C TYR A 1040 -21.66 -11.27 9.07
N CYS A 1041 -22.58 -11.60 8.16
CA CYS A 1041 -22.63 -11.04 6.84
C CYS A 1041 -22.92 -9.54 6.96
N ARG A 1042 -22.00 -8.71 6.45
CA ARG A 1042 -22.11 -7.25 6.52
C ARG A 1042 -23.40 -6.73 5.89
N THR A 1043 -23.91 -7.44 4.89
CA THR A 1043 -25.11 -7.10 4.14
C THR A 1043 -26.39 -7.75 4.68
N TYR A 1044 -26.30 -8.67 5.67
CA TYR A 1044 -27.42 -9.47 6.19
C TYR A 1044 -28.43 -8.67 7.02
N GLY A 1045 -28.11 -7.45 7.44
CA GLY A 1045 -29.09 -6.52 8.03
C GLY A 1045 -29.60 -5.44 7.08
N SER A 1046 -28.88 -5.18 5.99
CA SER A 1046 -29.15 -4.07 5.04
C SER A 1046 -30.12 -4.42 3.91
N GLY A 1047 -30.53 -5.68 3.79
CA GLY A 1047 -31.36 -6.18 2.67
C GLY A 1047 -30.60 -6.38 1.35
N VAL A 1048 -29.31 -6.03 1.26
CA VAL A 1048 -28.53 -6.02 0.02
C VAL A 1048 -28.16 -7.43 -0.49
N CYS A 1049 -28.10 -8.44 0.37
CA CYS A 1049 -27.82 -9.82 -0.04
C CYS A 1049 -29.07 -10.71 0.06
N PRO A 1050 -29.76 -11.00 -1.07
CA PRO A 1050 -30.96 -11.85 -1.09
C PRO A 1050 -30.69 -13.27 -0.59
N ALA A 1051 -29.53 -13.83 -0.95
CA ALA A 1051 -29.14 -15.17 -0.53
C ALA A 1051 -29.04 -15.28 1.00
N CYS A 1052 -28.41 -14.30 1.66
CA CYS A 1052 -28.29 -14.29 3.11
C CYS A 1052 -29.64 -14.04 3.79
N GLN A 1053 -30.55 -13.28 3.17
CA GLN A 1053 -31.93 -13.06 3.65
C GLN A 1053 -32.86 -14.28 3.52
N GLY A 1054 -32.39 -15.38 2.92
CA GLY A 1054 -33.21 -16.57 2.68
C GLY A 1054 -34.15 -16.44 1.48
N GLU A 1055 -33.97 -15.42 0.64
CA GLU A 1055 -34.68 -15.27 -0.62
C GLU A 1055 -34.04 -16.17 -1.69
N GLN A 1056 -34.79 -17.17 -2.16
CA GLN A 1056 -34.28 -18.14 -3.16
C GLN A 1056 -34.30 -17.62 -4.61
N ASN A 1057 -34.91 -16.45 -4.85
CA ASN A 1057 -34.99 -15.86 -6.18
C ASN A 1057 -33.76 -14.98 -6.44
N THR A 1058 -32.67 -15.57 -6.88
CA THR A 1058 -31.54 -14.80 -7.43
C THR A 1058 -31.66 -14.74 -8.94
N VAL A 1059 -32.47 -13.82 -9.45
CA VAL A 1059 -32.37 -13.41 -10.86
C VAL A 1059 -31.20 -12.43 -10.95
N PHE A 1060 -29.97 -12.96 -11.00
CA PHE A 1060 -28.83 -12.22 -11.54
C PHE A 1060 -29.00 -12.19 -13.07
N GLU A 1061 -30.02 -11.47 -13.54
CA GLU A 1061 -30.04 -11.04 -14.92
C GLU A 1061 -28.87 -10.09 -15.10
N ARG A 1062 -27.85 -10.52 -15.84
CA ARG A 1062 -27.03 -9.60 -16.62
C ARG A 1062 -28.00 -8.81 -17.50
N THR A 1063 -28.46 -7.67 -17.02
CA THR A 1063 -28.94 -6.62 -17.93
C THR A 1063 -27.72 -6.13 -18.69
N VAL A 1064 -27.43 -6.86 -19.77
CA VAL A 1064 -26.86 -6.26 -20.97
C VAL A 1064 -27.89 -5.23 -21.39
N ALA A 1065 -27.64 -3.97 -21.04
CA ALA A 1065 -28.26 -2.80 -21.64
C ALA A 1065 -27.22 -2.12 -22.52
#